data_AF-A0A1M3KGY1-F1
#
_entry.id   AF-A0A1M3KGY1-F1
#
_cell.length_a   1.000
_cell.length_b   1.000
_cell.length_c   1.000
_cell.angle_alpha   90.00
_cell.angle_beta   90.00
_cell.angle_gamma   90.00
#
_symmetry.space_group_name_H-M   'P 1'
#
loop_
_entity.id
_entity.type
_entity.pdbx_description
1 polymer ?
#
loop_
_entity_poly.entity_id
_entity_poly.type
_entity_poly.pdbx_seq_one_letter_code
_entity_poly.pdbx_strand_id
1 'polypeptide(L)'
;MSDPTIEWVLRPKKVVPKDLIVQFPNQFVQQRLLQNNISELQQAKAFIDPTAYTPTPAQQIPDLQIAAERIVTAIAEKQEIGIWGDFDVDGQTATTLLVQGLRSLGCNPRYHIPDRQKESHGIKVSYLEEFIQDPIQLLITCDTGISEFDAIQMAAKYGIDSIISDHHSLPPTLPDAFAVVNPQRLPEKHPLRELSGVGVAYKLMEAVFNKLGKDGEIEKLVDLVALGTIADVAILNPENHYLVQKGLDRLRNTDRLLLKEIFQIKKINPANLNEEQLSFYIAPLLNAIGRLDNASPVVEHLLSNNLQEVRVFVSILENLNERRKLLTEQIYSAALSLLEKDADHSESPALVLYHPEWFAGVLGIVASRLVELFSKPVILLTGDPDEDIRGSGRSIEGVNLVSAIRECSKLLTHFGGHAMAAGLSLPFKNLAAFKNNFNQSILEQTKTVQVKKVIMIDDFLDFEDISLELCKELSILAPFGPGNPPFIFASRNVTIHRLKKFGKMGRHARLVIGNNELTSHEFLWWQAGDLELPQTKVDIAYKLTVAAYKNQENIQIEVVSMRLVEEEQQVVLAQAEQLEIIDFRNEVFNLEIIRKRFPDVLVWEEGLDKKNPDSISRLEVRPASCLVVHTSPPNLLELAKVWKIVNPTTLILASLIPATDSINRLLQVITGMAKYVIEKQNGNFNLQRAAAQTGQRVSTIYAAIKYLSAKGVISYSEHPDAGITISLPGLPDPQRLQLAENLLRFHLRETASFRKMYTKIDPGILLDEMVALFATKK
;
A
#
# COMPACT_ATOMS: atom_id res chain seq x y z
N MET A 1 12.72 18.89 -4.27
CA MET A 1 11.80 19.52 -3.29
C MET A 1 10.33 19.49 -3.72
N SER A 2 10.01 19.17 -4.96
CA SER A 2 8.95 18.20 -5.27
C SER A 2 9.66 17.11 -6.05
N ASP A 3 9.38 15.84 -5.77
CA ASP A 3 9.68 14.81 -6.74
C ASP A 3 8.43 14.73 -7.63
N PRO A 4 8.42 15.34 -8.85
CA PRO A 4 7.24 15.35 -9.72
C PRO A 4 6.84 13.95 -10.18
N THR A 5 7.62 12.91 -9.81
CA THR A 5 7.34 11.51 -10.13
C THR A 5 6.47 10.81 -9.07
N ILE A 6 6.22 11.44 -7.91
CA ILE A 6 5.40 10.86 -6.83
C ILE A 6 3.96 11.38 -6.91
N GLU A 7 3.02 10.48 -7.18
CA GLU A 7 1.59 10.79 -7.25
C GLU A 7 0.88 10.34 -5.96
N TRP A 8 0.12 11.23 -5.32
CA TRP A 8 -0.70 10.88 -4.15
C TRP A 8 -2.10 10.52 -4.61
N VAL A 9 -2.53 9.29 -4.32
CA VAL A 9 -3.85 8.78 -4.68
C VAL A 9 -4.62 8.48 -3.42
N LEU A 10 -5.77 9.14 -3.24
CA LEU A 10 -6.66 8.84 -2.12
C LEU A 10 -7.32 7.49 -2.36
N ARG A 11 -7.25 6.63 -1.34
CA ARG A 11 -7.81 5.29 -1.40
C ARG A 11 -9.35 5.37 -1.48
N PRO A 12 -9.99 4.62 -2.40
CA PRO A 12 -11.44 4.66 -2.51
C PRO A 12 -12.09 4.06 -1.25
N LYS A 13 -13.11 4.74 -0.73
CA LYS A 13 -13.92 4.25 0.38
C LYS A 13 -14.93 3.22 -0.15
N LYS A 14 -15.04 2.08 0.53
CA LYS A 14 -16.01 1.03 0.24
C LYS A 14 -17.23 1.16 1.17
N VAL A 15 -18.38 0.70 0.70
CA VAL A 15 -19.61 0.65 1.53
C VAL A 15 -19.40 -0.38 2.65
N VAL A 16 -19.56 0.06 3.90
CA VAL A 16 -19.32 -0.81 5.06
C VAL A 16 -20.59 -1.58 5.42
N PRO A 17 -20.53 -2.93 5.52
CA PRO A 17 -21.62 -3.74 6.05
C PRO A 17 -22.04 -3.31 7.45
N LYS A 18 -23.34 -3.33 7.71
CA LYS A 18 -23.93 -2.90 9.00
C LYS A 18 -23.31 -3.62 10.20
N ASP A 19 -23.04 -4.91 10.07
CA ASP A 19 -22.50 -5.72 11.17
C ASP A 19 -21.06 -5.31 11.53
N LEU A 20 -20.25 -4.86 10.56
CA LEU A 20 -18.92 -4.32 10.82
C LEU A 20 -18.98 -2.94 11.48
N ILE A 21 -19.94 -2.08 11.10
CA ILE A 21 -20.15 -0.78 11.74
C ILE A 21 -20.49 -0.95 13.22
N VAL A 22 -21.34 -1.93 13.54
CA VAL A 22 -21.74 -2.22 14.93
C VAL A 22 -20.57 -2.79 15.74
N GLN A 23 -19.75 -3.67 15.15
CA GLN A 23 -18.67 -4.32 15.86
C GLN A 23 -17.42 -3.44 16.03
N PHE A 24 -17.08 -2.62 15.04
CA PHE A 24 -15.85 -1.86 14.99
C PHE A 24 -16.18 -0.37 14.84
N PRO A 25 -16.08 0.45 15.90
CA PRO A 25 -16.52 1.85 15.83
C PRO A 25 -15.62 2.74 14.98
N ASN A 26 -14.33 2.42 14.84
CA ASN A 26 -13.39 3.21 14.05
C ASN A 26 -13.56 2.95 12.54
N GLN A 27 -13.87 4.00 11.77
CA GLN A 27 -14.09 3.92 10.33
C GLN A 27 -12.85 3.47 9.53
N PHE A 28 -11.64 3.82 9.97
CA PHE A 28 -10.40 3.42 9.28
C PHE A 28 -10.16 1.92 9.42
N VAL A 29 -10.50 1.35 10.59
CA VAL A 29 -10.49 -0.10 10.79
C VAL A 29 -11.45 -0.79 9.83
N GLN A 30 -12.69 -0.32 9.76
CA GLN A 30 -13.71 -0.85 8.85
C GLN A 30 -13.24 -0.81 7.39
N GLN A 31 -12.70 0.33 6.95
CA GLN A 31 -12.22 0.49 5.57
C GLN A 31 -11.03 -0.42 5.26
N ARG A 32 -10.07 -0.57 6.18
CA ARG A 32 -8.93 -1.47 5.99
C ARG A 32 -9.37 -2.93 5.83
N LEU A 33 -10.31 -3.40 6.65
CA LEU A 33 -10.87 -4.75 6.50
C LEU A 33 -11.41 -4.97 5.09
N LEU A 34 -12.21 -4.03 4.57
CA LEU A 34 -12.76 -4.14 3.20
C LEU A 34 -11.69 -4.05 2.11
N GLN A 35 -10.61 -3.30 2.34
CA GLN A 35 -9.48 -3.19 1.42
C GLN A 35 -8.67 -4.50 1.37
N ASN A 36 -8.60 -5.22 2.48
CA ASN A 36 -8.05 -6.57 2.57
C ASN A 36 -9.06 -7.64 2.08
N ASN A 37 -10.17 -7.25 1.45
CA ASN A 37 -11.25 -8.10 0.96
C ASN A 37 -12.00 -8.87 2.06
N ILE A 38 -12.10 -8.29 3.26
CA ILE A 38 -12.79 -8.86 4.42
C ILE A 38 -14.10 -8.09 4.64
N SER A 39 -15.22 -8.64 4.18
CA SER A 39 -16.55 -8.03 4.33
C SER A 39 -17.45 -8.75 5.34
N GLU A 40 -17.08 -9.95 5.78
CA GLU A 40 -17.87 -10.73 6.74
C GLU A 40 -17.38 -10.52 8.17
N LEU A 41 -18.32 -10.41 9.12
CA LEU A 41 -18.00 -10.18 10.53
C LEU A 41 -17.11 -11.27 11.13
N GLN A 42 -17.33 -12.54 10.76
CA GLN A 42 -16.53 -13.66 11.28
C GLN A 42 -15.09 -13.59 10.77
N GLN A 43 -14.91 -13.28 9.48
CA GLN A 43 -13.58 -13.10 8.90
C GLN A 43 -12.86 -11.90 9.52
N ALA A 44 -13.57 -10.79 9.79
CA ALA A 44 -13.00 -9.62 10.46
C ALA A 44 -12.55 -9.94 11.90
N LYS A 45 -13.35 -10.71 12.64
CA LYS A 45 -12.96 -11.19 13.98
C LYS A 45 -11.74 -12.09 13.91
N ALA A 46 -11.72 -13.04 12.97
CA ALA A 46 -10.59 -13.95 12.77
C ALA A 46 -9.30 -13.23 12.33
N PHE A 47 -9.41 -12.13 11.60
CA PHE A 47 -8.26 -11.30 11.20
C PHE A 47 -7.66 -10.55 12.39
N ILE A 48 -8.49 -10.04 13.29
CA ILE A 48 -8.03 -9.26 14.45
C ILE A 48 -7.60 -10.16 15.60
N ASP A 49 -8.34 -11.24 15.85
CA ASP A 49 -8.12 -12.17 16.94
C ASP A 49 -7.70 -13.54 16.39
N PRO A 50 -6.42 -13.94 16.55
CA PRO A 50 -5.95 -15.23 16.07
C PRO A 50 -6.61 -16.42 16.78
N THR A 51 -7.31 -16.23 17.90
CA THR A 51 -8.09 -17.32 18.52
C THR A 51 -9.38 -17.64 17.78
N ALA A 52 -9.87 -16.72 16.95
CA ALA A 52 -11.06 -16.90 16.11
C ALA A 52 -10.73 -17.38 14.69
N TYR A 53 -9.44 -17.43 14.30
CA TYR A 53 -9.00 -17.95 13.01
C TYR A 53 -8.90 -19.48 13.02
N THR A 54 -9.34 -20.12 11.93
CA THR A 54 -9.16 -21.56 11.70
C THR A 54 -8.06 -21.76 10.67
N PRO A 55 -6.89 -22.30 11.06
CA PRO A 55 -5.76 -22.50 10.15
C PRO A 55 -6.11 -23.41 8.98
N THR A 56 -5.54 -23.09 7.82
CA THR A 56 -5.73 -23.92 6.64
C THR A 56 -4.94 -25.23 6.81
N PRO A 57 -5.55 -26.41 6.61
CA PRO A 57 -4.89 -27.70 6.78
C PRO A 57 -3.66 -27.85 5.86
N ALA A 58 -2.50 -28.23 6.43
CA ALA A 58 -1.26 -28.44 5.68
C ALA A 58 -1.40 -29.40 4.49
N GLN A 59 -2.29 -30.39 4.60
CA GLN A 59 -2.54 -31.41 3.58
C GLN A 59 -3.00 -30.85 2.23
N GLN A 60 -3.44 -29.59 2.20
CA GLN A 60 -3.82 -28.92 0.95
C GLN A 60 -2.62 -28.57 0.08
N ILE A 61 -1.41 -28.44 0.64
CA ILE A 61 -0.18 -28.24 -0.14
C ILE A 61 0.15 -29.55 -0.88
N PRO A 62 0.31 -29.53 -2.21
CA PRO A 62 0.67 -30.73 -2.97
C PRO A 62 1.94 -31.42 -2.44
N ASP A 63 1.93 -32.74 -2.45
CA ASP A 63 2.97 -33.65 -1.93
C ASP A 63 3.31 -33.52 -0.44
N LEU A 64 2.67 -32.62 0.31
CA LEU A 64 3.00 -32.42 1.73
C LEU A 64 2.71 -33.68 2.56
N GLN A 65 1.61 -34.39 2.29
CA GLN A 65 1.32 -35.66 2.97
C GLN A 65 2.37 -36.73 2.65
N ILE A 66 2.82 -36.80 1.39
CA ILE A 66 3.83 -37.75 0.91
C ILE A 66 5.17 -37.48 1.61
N ALA A 67 5.57 -36.21 1.66
CA ALA A 67 6.76 -35.76 2.38
C ALA A 67 6.68 -36.09 3.88
N ALA A 68 5.57 -35.79 4.54
CA ALA A 68 5.38 -36.06 5.96
C ALA A 68 5.43 -37.57 6.26
N GLU A 69 4.84 -38.41 5.41
CA GLU A 69 4.93 -39.88 5.54
C GLU A 69 6.37 -40.37 5.43
N ARG A 70 7.12 -39.85 4.45
CA ARG A 70 8.51 -40.23 4.26
C ARG A 70 9.41 -39.84 5.42
N ILE A 71 9.17 -38.67 6.02
CA ILE A 71 9.86 -38.23 7.23
C ILE A 71 9.50 -39.13 8.41
N VAL A 72 8.21 -39.48 8.59
CA VAL A 72 7.78 -40.42 9.64
C VAL A 72 8.46 -41.79 9.48
N THR A 73 8.58 -42.29 8.25
CA THR A 73 9.34 -43.53 7.97
C THR A 73 10.81 -43.38 8.32
N ALA A 74 11.46 -42.28 7.95
CA ALA A 74 12.85 -42.01 8.31
C ALA A 74 13.07 -42.03 9.83
N ILE A 75 12.15 -41.40 10.58
CA ILE A 75 12.17 -41.38 12.06
C ILE A 75 12.00 -42.80 12.62
N ALA A 76 11.01 -43.56 12.13
CA ALA A 76 10.71 -44.91 12.62
C ALA A 76 11.88 -45.88 12.36
N GLU A 77 12.54 -45.74 11.22
CA GLU A 77 13.68 -46.56 10.81
C GLU A 77 15.03 -46.04 11.32
N LYS A 78 15.04 -44.90 12.04
CA LYS A 78 16.26 -44.23 12.53
C LYS A 78 17.27 -43.93 11.42
N GLN A 79 16.76 -43.50 10.28
CA GLN A 79 17.56 -43.05 9.16
C GLN A 79 18.28 -41.73 9.52
N GLU A 80 19.47 -41.54 8.96
CA GLU A 80 20.19 -40.29 8.98
C GLU A 80 19.52 -39.30 8.02
N ILE A 81 19.10 -38.16 8.56
CA ILE A 81 18.40 -37.09 7.83
C ILE A 81 19.37 -35.92 7.64
N GLY A 82 19.51 -35.46 6.40
CA GLY A 82 20.20 -34.23 6.05
C GLY A 82 19.22 -33.09 5.75
N ILE A 83 19.51 -31.89 6.23
CA ILE A 83 18.74 -30.68 5.92
C ILE A 83 19.63 -29.70 5.15
N TRP A 84 19.12 -29.13 4.06
CA TRP A 84 19.81 -28.08 3.31
C TRP A 84 19.00 -26.80 3.32
N GLY A 85 19.51 -25.75 3.94
CA GLY A 85 18.82 -24.46 4.08
C GLY A 85 19.36 -23.36 3.16
N ASP A 86 18.90 -22.13 3.41
CA ASP A 86 19.47 -20.90 2.83
C ASP A 86 20.10 -20.00 3.91
N PHE A 87 20.97 -19.08 3.46
CA PHE A 87 21.78 -18.22 4.33
C PHE A 87 21.06 -17.01 4.90
N ASP A 88 19.88 -16.66 4.41
CA ASP A 88 19.13 -15.53 4.93
C ASP A 88 18.27 -15.93 6.14
N VAL A 89 17.53 -14.98 6.71
CA VAL A 89 16.77 -15.26 7.95
C VAL A 89 15.64 -16.25 7.74
N ASP A 90 15.03 -16.30 6.55
CA ASP A 90 13.98 -17.27 6.27
C ASP A 90 14.59 -18.68 6.26
N GLY A 91 15.63 -18.90 5.47
CA GLY A 91 16.38 -20.16 5.43
C GLY A 91 17.00 -20.55 6.78
N GLN A 92 17.58 -19.61 7.53
CA GLN A 92 18.13 -19.84 8.87
C GLN A 92 17.03 -20.33 9.83
N THR A 93 15.87 -19.68 9.82
CA THR A 93 14.75 -20.04 10.72
C THR A 93 14.03 -21.30 10.28
N ALA A 94 13.88 -21.55 8.97
CA ALA A 94 13.37 -22.80 8.41
C ALA A 94 14.25 -23.99 8.77
N THR A 95 15.58 -23.86 8.62
CA THR A 95 16.55 -24.88 9.04
C THR A 95 16.44 -25.14 10.54
N THR A 96 16.44 -24.07 11.35
CA THR A 96 16.32 -24.18 12.80
C THR A 96 15.02 -24.87 13.21
N LEU A 97 13.91 -24.56 12.54
CA LEU A 97 12.60 -25.16 12.79
C LEU A 97 12.61 -26.66 12.52
N LEU A 98 13.14 -27.09 11.38
CA LEU A 98 13.24 -28.51 11.02
C LEU A 98 14.18 -29.25 11.98
N VAL A 99 15.35 -28.68 12.29
CA VAL A 99 16.32 -29.27 13.23
C VAL A 99 15.69 -29.42 14.62
N GLN A 100 15.05 -28.38 15.15
CA GLN A 100 14.42 -28.41 16.47
C GLN A 100 13.26 -29.41 16.52
N GLY A 101 12.42 -29.43 15.47
CA GLY A 101 11.28 -30.33 15.35
C GLY A 101 11.71 -31.79 15.28
N LEU A 102 12.71 -32.13 14.46
CA LEU A 102 13.22 -33.49 14.37
C LEU A 102 13.98 -33.92 15.64
N ARG A 103 14.73 -33.02 16.29
CA ARG A 103 15.39 -33.28 17.59
C ARG A 103 14.36 -33.60 18.68
N SER A 104 13.21 -32.93 18.71
CA SER A 104 12.14 -33.24 19.69
C SER A 104 11.48 -34.60 19.43
N LEU A 105 11.64 -35.16 18.23
CA LEU A 105 11.21 -36.50 17.85
C LEU A 105 12.30 -37.56 18.04
N GLY A 106 13.46 -37.19 18.58
CA GLY A 106 14.57 -38.10 18.88
C GLY A 106 15.56 -38.33 17.73
N CYS A 107 15.47 -37.53 16.66
CA CYS A 107 16.45 -37.55 15.58
C CYS A 107 17.61 -36.58 15.86
N ASN A 108 18.72 -36.72 15.13
CA ASN A 108 19.80 -35.75 15.14
C ASN A 108 20.19 -35.38 13.71
N PRO A 109 19.35 -34.58 13.01
CA PRO A 109 19.60 -34.29 11.62
C PRO A 109 20.91 -33.52 11.44
N ARG A 110 21.67 -33.89 10.40
CA ARG A 110 22.77 -33.08 9.89
C ARG A 110 22.17 -31.94 9.09
N TYR A 111 22.81 -30.78 9.08
CA TYR A 111 22.34 -29.67 8.26
C TYR A 111 23.49 -28.87 7.66
N HIS A 112 23.19 -28.23 6.53
CA HIS A 112 24.10 -27.32 5.84
C HIS A 112 23.38 -26.02 5.50
N ILE A 113 24.07 -24.90 5.70
CA ILE A 113 23.64 -23.58 5.25
C ILE A 113 24.75 -23.07 4.31
N PRO A 114 24.45 -22.75 3.04
CA PRO A 114 25.47 -22.41 2.07
C PRO A 114 26.23 -21.13 2.43
N ASP A 115 27.55 -21.13 2.25
CA ASP A 115 28.36 -19.92 2.30
C ASP A 115 28.12 -19.07 1.04
N ARG A 116 27.37 -17.97 1.19
CA ARG A 116 27.00 -17.09 0.06
C ARG A 116 28.16 -16.66 -0.83
N GLN A 117 29.37 -16.51 -0.30
CA GLN A 117 30.52 -16.06 -1.10
C GLN A 117 31.12 -17.18 -1.93
N LYS A 118 31.18 -18.39 -1.37
CA LYS A 118 31.83 -19.55 -1.98
C LYS A 118 30.87 -20.38 -2.82
N GLU A 119 29.68 -20.60 -2.28
CA GLU A 119 28.65 -21.50 -2.81
C GLU A 119 27.60 -20.75 -3.62
N SER A 120 27.44 -19.43 -3.38
CA SER A 120 26.31 -18.62 -3.87
C SER A 120 24.99 -19.07 -3.22
N HIS A 121 23.85 -18.85 -3.88
CA HIS A 121 22.54 -19.32 -3.42
C HIS A 121 22.22 -20.68 -4.07
N GLY A 122 21.33 -21.46 -3.46
CA GLY A 122 20.92 -22.76 -3.97
C GLY A 122 21.78 -23.92 -3.48
N ILE A 123 21.81 -25.01 -4.27
CA ILE A 123 22.50 -26.25 -3.94
C ILE A 123 23.55 -26.54 -5.01
N LYS A 124 24.79 -26.13 -4.75
CA LYS A 124 25.89 -26.42 -5.67
C LYS A 124 26.30 -27.89 -5.54
N VAL A 125 26.23 -28.63 -6.65
CA VAL A 125 26.48 -30.09 -6.71
C VAL A 125 27.75 -30.52 -5.98
N SER A 126 28.87 -29.80 -6.16
CA SER A 126 30.14 -30.14 -5.50
C SER A 126 30.06 -30.13 -3.98
N TYR A 127 29.32 -29.17 -3.40
CA TYR A 127 29.16 -29.06 -1.95
C TYR A 127 28.12 -30.06 -1.43
N LEU A 128 27.11 -30.39 -2.24
CA LEU A 128 26.21 -31.49 -1.93
C LEU A 128 26.96 -32.83 -1.90
N GLU A 129 27.88 -33.08 -2.85
CA GLU A 129 28.72 -34.28 -2.84
C GLU A 129 29.52 -34.39 -1.54
N GLU A 130 30.15 -33.30 -1.08
CA GLU A 130 30.86 -33.24 0.21
C GLU A 130 29.92 -33.52 1.40
N PHE A 131 28.74 -32.92 1.41
CA PHE A 131 27.77 -33.08 2.50
C PHE A 131 27.28 -34.54 2.64
N ILE A 132 27.07 -35.23 1.52
CA ILE A 132 26.58 -36.61 1.49
C ILE A 132 27.68 -37.68 1.56
N GLN A 133 28.97 -37.30 1.66
CA GLN A 133 30.07 -38.26 1.87
C GLN A 133 29.83 -39.11 3.12
N ASP A 134 29.33 -38.47 4.17
CA ASP A 134 28.72 -39.15 5.31
C ASP A 134 27.28 -39.51 4.93
N PRO A 135 26.93 -40.80 4.80
CA PRO A 135 25.67 -41.20 4.16
C PRO A 135 24.43 -40.76 4.95
N ILE A 136 23.56 -40.01 4.28
CA ILE A 136 22.17 -39.76 4.69
C ILE A 136 21.24 -40.60 3.82
N GLN A 137 20.04 -40.93 4.31
CA GLN A 137 19.01 -41.63 3.49
C GLN A 137 17.90 -40.69 3.04
N LEU A 138 17.77 -39.53 3.69
CA LEU A 138 16.77 -38.53 3.37
C LEU A 138 17.41 -37.13 3.39
N LEU A 139 17.29 -36.42 2.27
CA LEU A 139 17.61 -35.00 2.15
C LEU A 139 16.32 -34.18 2.20
N ILE A 140 16.26 -33.18 3.06
CA ILE A 140 15.16 -32.21 3.13
C ILE A 140 15.73 -30.83 2.84
N THR A 141 15.31 -30.19 1.76
CA THR A 141 15.67 -28.78 1.51
C THR A 141 14.66 -27.87 2.18
N CYS A 142 15.07 -26.70 2.66
CA CYS A 142 14.19 -25.66 3.15
C CYS A 142 14.58 -24.30 2.58
N ASP A 143 13.58 -23.55 2.11
CA ASP A 143 13.77 -22.23 1.51
C ASP A 143 14.67 -22.23 0.25
N THR A 144 14.83 -23.41 -0.35
CA THR A 144 15.63 -23.60 -1.56
C THR A 144 15.31 -24.97 -2.19
N GLY A 145 15.83 -25.21 -3.40
CA GLY A 145 15.81 -26.51 -4.06
C GLY A 145 14.87 -26.62 -5.26
N ILE A 146 13.85 -25.77 -5.42
CA ILE A 146 12.87 -25.91 -6.51
C ILE A 146 13.50 -25.79 -7.91
N SER A 147 14.64 -25.12 -8.02
CA SER A 147 15.39 -24.92 -9.27
C SER A 147 16.65 -25.79 -9.38
N GLU A 148 16.95 -26.65 -8.40
CA GLU A 148 18.25 -27.32 -8.25
C GLU A 148 18.27 -28.74 -8.85
N PHE A 149 17.85 -28.88 -10.11
CA PHE A 149 17.67 -30.17 -10.80
C PHE A 149 18.89 -31.09 -10.71
N ASP A 150 20.09 -30.56 -10.99
CA ASP A 150 21.31 -31.37 -11.04
C ASP A 150 21.69 -31.90 -9.66
N ALA A 151 21.47 -31.11 -8.60
CA ALA A 151 21.75 -31.51 -7.23
C ALA A 151 20.79 -32.61 -6.77
N ILE A 152 19.49 -32.47 -7.07
CA ILE A 152 18.47 -33.47 -6.73
C ILE A 152 18.71 -34.78 -7.51
N GLN A 153 19.04 -34.68 -8.80
CA GLN A 153 19.38 -35.86 -9.60
C GLN A 153 20.65 -36.55 -9.06
N MET A 154 21.64 -35.77 -8.60
CA MET A 154 22.84 -36.32 -7.99
C MET A 154 22.48 -37.10 -6.71
N ALA A 155 21.71 -36.52 -5.79
CA ALA A 155 21.25 -37.21 -4.58
C ALA A 155 20.53 -38.54 -4.91
N ALA A 156 19.66 -38.54 -5.92
CA ALA A 156 18.98 -39.76 -6.38
C ALA A 156 19.94 -40.84 -6.89
N LYS A 157 21.04 -40.47 -7.57
CA LYS A 157 22.09 -41.43 -8.00
C LYS A 157 22.80 -42.11 -6.83
N TYR A 158 22.85 -41.46 -5.67
CA TYR A 158 23.37 -42.03 -4.42
C TYR A 158 22.31 -42.78 -3.61
N GLY A 159 21.08 -42.93 -4.12
CA GLY A 159 19.98 -43.61 -3.44
C GLY A 159 19.37 -42.81 -2.29
N ILE A 160 19.53 -41.48 -2.32
CA ILE A 160 19.02 -40.56 -1.30
C ILE A 160 17.68 -40.00 -1.76
N ASP A 161 16.62 -40.23 -0.98
CA ASP A 161 15.34 -39.58 -1.23
C ASP A 161 15.45 -38.09 -0.94
N SER A 162 14.90 -37.23 -1.80
CA SER A 162 14.92 -35.78 -1.61
C SER A 162 13.51 -35.23 -1.45
N ILE A 163 13.26 -34.47 -0.38
CA ILE A 163 12.04 -33.69 -0.17
C ILE A 163 12.42 -32.22 -0.33
N ILE A 164 11.73 -31.53 -1.24
CA ILE A 164 11.90 -30.09 -1.43
C ILE A 164 10.81 -29.36 -0.65
N SER A 165 11.19 -28.53 0.33
CA SER A 165 10.29 -27.59 1.01
C SER A 165 10.69 -26.17 0.64
N ASP A 166 10.00 -25.56 -0.30
CA ASP A 166 10.39 -24.29 -0.90
C ASP A 166 9.15 -23.41 -1.20
N HIS A 167 9.33 -22.10 -1.34
CA HIS A 167 8.28 -21.14 -1.66
C HIS A 167 8.58 -20.30 -2.92
N HIS A 168 9.77 -20.43 -3.49
CA HIS A 168 10.18 -19.71 -4.69
C HIS A 168 9.30 -20.05 -5.91
N SER A 169 9.32 -19.14 -6.89
CA SER A 169 8.60 -19.31 -8.16
C SER A 169 8.93 -20.62 -8.86
N LEU A 170 7.91 -21.28 -9.40
CA LEU A 170 8.07 -22.59 -10.05
C LEU A 170 8.82 -22.46 -11.40
N PRO A 171 9.79 -23.36 -11.68
CA PRO A 171 10.35 -23.51 -13.01
C PRO A 171 9.33 -24.15 -13.99
N PRO A 172 9.60 -24.15 -15.31
CA PRO A 172 8.71 -24.76 -16.31
C PRO A 172 8.44 -26.25 -16.09
N THR A 173 9.38 -26.95 -15.46
CA THR A 173 9.28 -28.35 -15.03
C THR A 173 9.67 -28.44 -13.56
N LEU A 174 9.23 -29.47 -12.85
CA LEU A 174 9.65 -29.71 -11.47
C LEU A 174 10.84 -30.67 -11.43
N PRO A 175 11.75 -30.53 -10.44
CA PRO A 175 12.83 -31.50 -10.21
C PRO A 175 12.25 -32.87 -9.81
N ASP A 176 12.96 -33.93 -10.19
CA ASP A 176 12.59 -35.33 -9.91
C ASP A 176 12.95 -35.71 -8.47
N ALA A 177 12.22 -35.12 -7.52
CA ALA A 177 12.35 -35.35 -6.09
C ALA A 177 11.27 -36.33 -5.59
N PHE A 178 11.50 -36.96 -4.43
CA PHE A 178 10.50 -37.82 -3.78
C PHE A 178 9.19 -37.06 -3.48
N ALA A 179 9.30 -35.80 -3.07
CA ALA A 179 8.18 -34.89 -2.90
C ALA A 179 8.60 -33.43 -3.12
N VAL A 180 7.72 -32.64 -3.75
CA VAL A 180 7.95 -31.20 -3.99
C VAL A 180 6.90 -30.38 -3.26
N VAL A 181 7.16 -30.06 -2.00
CA VAL A 181 6.29 -29.24 -1.14
C VAL A 181 6.55 -27.77 -1.45
N ASN A 182 5.80 -27.22 -2.41
CA ASN A 182 5.86 -25.80 -2.75
C ASN A 182 4.44 -25.20 -2.93
N PRO A 183 4.06 -24.20 -2.12
CA PRO A 183 2.73 -23.61 -2.14
C PRO A 183 2.42 -22.80 -3.41
N GLN A 184 3.42 -22.41 -4.21
CA GLN A 184 3.20 -21.77 -5.52
C GLN A 184 2.48 -22.69 -6.53
N ARG A 185 2.36 -23.99 -6.22
CA ARG A 185 1.55 -24.98 -6.97
C ARG A 185 0.04 -24.83 -6.73
N LEU A 186 -0.38 -24.07 -5.72
CA LEU A 186 -1.78 -23.84 -5.35
C LEU A 186 -2.42 -22.75 -6.22
N PRO A 187 -3.75 -22.60 -6.28
CA PRO A 187 -4.39 -21.45 -6.95
C PRO A 187 -3.94 -20.11 -6.36
N GLU A 188 -3.92 -19.04 -7.17
CA GLU A 188 -3.44 -17.69 -6.79
C GLU A 188 -4.07 -17.14 -5.50
N LYS A 189 -5.36 -17.41 -5.27
CA LYS A 189 -6.10 -16.92 -4.09
C LYS A 189 -6.05 -17.85 -2.88
N HIS A 190 -5.26 -18.92 -2.93
CA HIS A 190 -5.23 -19.90 -1.85
C HIS A 190 -4.49 -19.34 -0.61
N PRO A 191 -5.01 -19.47 0.63
CA PRO A 191 -4.39 -18.90 1.83
C PRO A 191 -2.96 -19.39 2.09
N LEU A 192 -2.65 -20.64 1.75
CA LEU A 192 -1.30 -21.20 1.89
C LEU A 192 -0.31 -20.78 0.79
N ARG A 193 -0.75 -20.10 -0.29
CA ARG A 193 0.11 -19.84 -1.46
C ARG A 193 1.34 -18.99 -1.14
N GLU A 194 1.14 -17.99 -0.28
CA GLU A 194 2.14 -16.94 0.01
C GLU A 194 3.02 -17.27 1.22
N LEU A 195 3.02 -18.51 1.73
CA LEU A 195 3.89 -18.91 2.83
C LEU A 195 5.37 -18.62 2.48
N SER A 196 6.12 -18.13 3.47
CA SER A 196 7.58 -18.07 3.47
C SER A 196 8.20 -19.48 3.51
N GLY A 197 9.50 -19.62 3.25
CA GLY A 197 10.23 -20.89 3.38
C GLY A 197 10.05 -21.53 4.76
N VAL A 198 10.15 -20.73 5.84
CA VAL A 198 9.88 -21.18 7.22
C VAL A 198 8.41 -21.54 7.42
N GLY A 199 7.49 -20.86 6.76
CA GLY A 199 6.06 -21.18 6.79
C GLY A 199 5.75 -22.54 6.15
N VAL A 200 6.41 -22.89 5.04
CA VAL A 200 6.30 -24.21 4.42
C VAL A 200 6.91 -25.28 5.33
N ALA A 201 8.09 -25.03 5.91
CA ALA A 201 8.72 -25.94 6.85
C ALA A 201 7.85 -26.17 8.11
N TYR A 202 7.16 -25.14 8.59
CA TYR A 202 6.19 -25.22 9.68
C TYR A 202 5.02 -26.14 9.32
N LYS A 203 4.39 -25.96 8.16
CA LYS A 203 3.29 -26.83 7.71
C LYS A 203 3.73 -28.28 7.47
N LEU A 204 4.97 -28.49 7.02
CA LEU A 204 5.54 -29.83 6.89
C LEU A 204 5.69 -30.50 8.26
N MET A 205 6.27 -29.81 9.24
CA MET A 205 6.40 -30.34 10.60
C MET A 205 5.06 -30.49 11.32
N GLU A 206 4.08 -29.60 11.07
CA GLU A 206 2.70 -29.74 11.55
C GLU A 206 2.13 -31.10 11.12
N ALA A 207 2.27 -31.47 9.83
CA ALA A 207 1.81 -32.75 9.34
C ALA A 207 2.57 -33.96 9.92
N VAL A 208 3.88 -33.84 10.15
CA VAL A 208 4.70 -34.88 10.81
C VAL A 208 4.25 -35.09 12.26
N PHE A 209 4.09 -34.00 13.03
CA PHE A 209 3.61 -34.09 14.41
C PHE A 209 2.20 -34.68 14.49
N ASN A 210 1.31 -34.26 13.59
CA ASN A 210 -0.06 -34.78 13.53
C ASN A 210 -0.10 -36.28 13.26
N LYS A 211 0.75 -36.79 12.35
CA LYS A 211 0.86 -38.24 12.09
C LYS A 211 1.40 -39.04 13.27
N LEU A 212 2.17 -38.40 14.16
CA LEU A 212 2.73 -39.01 15.35
C LEU A 212 1.89 -38.76 16.62
N GLY A 213 0.74 -38.08 16.51
CA GLY A 213 -0.12 -37.71 17.64
C GLY A 213 0.52 -36.73 18.62
N LYS A 214 1.35 -35.80 18.11
CA LYS A 214 2.13 -34.82 18.89
C LYS A 214 1.78 -33.38 18.52
N ASP A 215 0.53 -33.12 18.16
CA ASP A 215 0.04 -31.88 17.57
C ASP A 215 0.48 -30.62 18.35
N GLY A 216 0.49 -30.67 19.68
CA GLY A 216 0.86 -29.53 20.53
C GLY A 216 2.34 -29.09 20.48
N GLU A 217 3.23 -29.87 19.85
CA GLU A 217 4.66 -29.50 19.73
C GLU A 217 4.90 -28.39 18.71
N ILE A 218 4.01 -28.23 17.72
CA ILE A 218 4.18 -27.26 16.63
C ILE A 218 4.10 -25.80 17.12
N GLU A 219 3.28 -25.54 18.15
CA GLU A 219 3.12 -24.23 18.78
C GLU A 219 4.41 -23.68 19.38
N LYS A 220 5.38 -24.55 19.70
CA LYS A 220 6.68 -24.14 20.24
C LYS A 220 7.61 -23.54 19.18
N LEU A 221 7.27 -23.70 17.90
CA LEU A 221 8.11 -23.32 16.75
C LEU A 221 7.61 -22.07 16.01
N VAL A 222 6.41 -21.56 16.34
CA VAL A 222 5.77 -20.45 15.63
C VAL A 222 6.52 -19.11 15.77
N ASP A 223 7.39 -18.98 16.78
CA ASP A 223 8.25 -17.81 16.94
C ASP A 223 9.29 -17.68 15.80
N LEU A 224 9.83 -18.79 15.32
CA LEU A 224 10.70 -18.84 14.14
C LEU A 224 9.94 -18.45 12.88
N VAL A 225 8.67 -18.87 12.77
CA VAL A 225 7.81 -18.54 11.61
C VAL A 225 7.61 -17.05 11.48
N ALA A 226 7.27 -16.35 12.57
CA ALA A 226 7.13 -14.89 12.54
C ALA A 226 8.44 -14.19 12.16
N LEU A 227 9.58 -14.67 12.67
CA LEU A 227 10.87 -14.08 12.37
C LEU A 227 11.26 -14.23 10.89
N GLY A 228 11.15 -15.44 10.32
CA GLY A 228 11.44 -15.69 8.91
C GLY A 228 10.46 -14.98 7.97
N THR A 229 9.15 -15.09 8.23
CA THR A 229 8.10 -14.48 7.40
C THR A 229 8.24 -12.96 7.31
N ILE A 230 8.53 -12.27 8.42
CA ILE A 230 8.76 -10.82 8.41
C ILE A 230 10.10 -10.47 7.74
N ALA A 231 11.13 -11.29 7.89
CA ALA A 231 12.42 -11.04 7.28
C ALA A 231 12.44 -11.26 5.75
N ASP A 232 11.64 -12.21 5.27
CA ASP A 232 11.40 -12.49 3.85
C ASP A 232 10.50 -11.42 3.18
N VAL A 233 9.83 -10.59 3.99
CA VAL A 233 8.87 -9.60 3.48
C VAL A 233 7.72 -10.31 2.74
N ALA A 234 7.33 -11.48 3.24
CA ALA A 234 6.23 -12.27 2.69
C ALA A 234 4.89 -11.54 2.80
N ILE A 235 3.95 -11.85 1.90
CA ILE A 235 2.61 -11.25 1.91
C ILE A 235 1.85 -11.76 3.12
N LEU A 236 1.44 -10.85 4.01
CA LEU A 236 0.59 -11.10 5.17
C LEU A 236 -0.87 -11.30 4.74
N ASN A 237 -1.11 -12.31 3.91
CA ASN A 237 -2.44 -12.84 3.65
C ASN A 237 -3.01 -13.49 4.94
N PRO A 238 -4.27 -13.95 4.97
CA PRO A 238 -4.89 -14.42 6.21
C PRO A 238 -4.09 -15.49 6.97
N GLU A 239 -3.42 -16.43 6.27
CA GLU A 239 -2.64 -17.47 6.94
C GLU A 239 -1.32 -16.91 7.51
N ASN A 240 -0.55 -16.17 6.72
CA ASN A 240 0.70 -15.56 7.21
C ASN A 240 0.43 -14.54 8.32
N HIS A 241 -0.63 -13.74 8.20
CA HIS A 241 -1.04 -12.78 9.22
C HIS A 241 -1.34 -13.48 10.54
N TYR A 242 -2.12 -14.56 10.51
CA TYR A 242 -2.37 -15.41 11.68
C TYR A 242 -1.08 -15.99 12.30
N LEU A 243 -0.20 -16.58 11.47
CA LEU A 243 1.05 -17.19 11.95
C LEU A 243 1.98 -16.14 12.57
N VAL A 244 2.05 -14.95 11.98
CA VAL A 244 2.84 -13.84 12.51
C VAL A 244 2.23 -13.29 13.81
N GLN A 245 0.90 -13.20 13.93
CA GLN A 245 0.26 -12.81 15.20
C GLN A 245 0.65 -13.78 16.34
N LYS A 246 0.48 -15.08 16.12
CA LYS A 246 0.87 -16.13 17.08
C LYS A 246 2.36 -16.09 17.39
N GLY A 247 3.20 -15.94 16.37
CA GLY A 247 4.65 -15.90 16.53
C GLY A 247 5.14 -14.65 17.25
N LEU A 248 4.54 -13.47 17.01
CA LEU A 248 4.84 -12.26 17.78
C LEU A 248 4.48 -12.44 19.25
N ASP A 249 3.31 -12.99 19.58
CA ASP A 249 2.92 -13.28 20.97
C ASP A 249 3.91 -14.23 21.65
N ARG A 250 4.39 -15.24 20.91
CA ARG A 250 5.41 -16.16 21.40
C ARG A 250 6.77 -15.46 21.58
N LEU A 251 7.17 -14.60 20.64
CA LEU A 251 8.43 -13.85 20.69
C LEU A 251 8.50 -12.88 21.87
N ARG A 252 7.38 -12.23 22.22
CA ARG A 252 7.25 -11.35 23.41
C ARG A 252 7.61 -12.09 24.71
N ASN A 253 7.41 -13.40 24.73
CA ASN A 253 7.70 -14.29 25.86
C ASN A 253 8.71 -15.40 25.47
N THR A 254 9.60 -15.15 24.50
CA THR A 254 10.50 -16.18 23.98
C THR A 254 11.43 -16.73 25.06
N ASP A 255 11.80 -18.00 24.96
CA ASP A 255 12.84 -18.63 25.77
C ASP A 255 14.20 -18.67 25.10
N ARG A 256 14.27 -18.29 23.82
CA ARG A 256 15.51 -18.31 23.04
C ARG A 256 16.49 -17.28 23.59
N LEU A 257 17.58 -17.75 24.18
CA LEU A 257 18.60 -16.89 24.78
C LEU A 257 19.16 -15.89 23.76
N LEU A 258 19.36 -16.32 22.51
CA LEU A 258 19.84 -15.44 21.43
C LEU A 258 18.95 -14.21 21.25
N LEU A 259 17.63 -14.42 21.17
CA LEU A 259 16.68 -13.32 20.99
C LEU A 259 16.61 -12.43 22.23
N LYS A 260 16.64 -13.01 23.44
CA LYS A 260 16.69 -12.24 24.71
C LYS A 260 17.90 -11.31 24.76
N GLU A 261 19.07 -11.79 24.39
CA GLU A 261 20.29 -10.97 24.39
C GLU A 261 20.26 -9.92 23.25
N ILE A 262 19.71 -10.25 22.06
CA ILE A 262 19.45 -9.27 21.00
C ILE A 262 18.52 -8.15 21.49
N PHE A 263 17.43 -8.48 22.18
CA PHE A 263 16.52 -7.46 22.72
C PHE A 263 17.24 -6.52 23.69
N GLN A 264 18.10 -7.06 24.58
CA GLN A 264 18.88 -6.24 25.51
C GLN A 264 19.82 -5.27 24.80
N ILE A 265 20.63 -5.75 23.85
CA ILE A 265 21.60 -4.88 23.15
C ILE A 265 20.92 -3.81 22.28
N LYS A 266 19.75 -4.14 21.72
CA LYS A 266 18.93 -3.21 20.92
C LYS A 266 18.01 -2.35 21.76
N LYS A 267 17.96 -2.56 23.08
CA LYS A 267 17.05 -1.88 24.01
C LYS A 267 15.58 -2.02 23.60
N ILE A 268 15.24 -3.16 23.02
CA ILE A 268 13.86 -3.52 22.68
C ILE A 268 13.20 -4.04 23.96
N ASN A 269 12.03 -3.48 24.29
CA ASN A 269 11.18 -4.06 25.32
C ASN A 269 10.36 -5.20 24.68
N PRO A 270 10.57 -6.48 25.09
CA PRO A 270 9.87 -7.61 24.49
C PRO A 270 8.35 -7.48 24.58
N ALA A 271 7.79 -6.84 25.61
CA ALA A 271 6.34 -6.66 25.75
C ALA A 271 5.71 -5.86 24.60
N ASN A 272 6.50 -5.00 23.95
CA ASN A 272 6.05 -4.11 22.88
C ASN A 272 6.62 -4.54 21.52
N LEU A 273 7.04 -5.81 21.40
CA LEU A 273 7.60 -6.34 20.16
C LEU A 273 6.56 -6.33 19.05
N ASN A 274 6.94 -5.79 17.90
CA ASN A 274 6.12 -5.69 16.69
C ASN A 274 6.95 -6.01 15.42
N GLU A 275 6.27 -6.07 14.29
CA GLU A 275 6.83 -6.34 12.96
C GLU A 275 7.94 -5.36 12.57
N GLU A 276 7.85 -4.08 12.93
CA GLU A 276 8.87 -3.09 12.58
C GLU A 276 10.17 -3.39 13.31
N GLN A 277 10.08 -3.78 14.59
CA GLN A 277 11.27 -4.13 15.35
C GLN A 277 11.94 -5.39 14.83
N LEU A 278 11.15 -6.39 14.40
CA LEU A 278 11.67 -7.56 13.71
C LEU A 278 12.35 -7.17 12.40
N SER A 279 11.67 -6.41 11.54
CA SER A 279 12.12 -6.05 10.18
C SER A 279 13.33 -5.12 10.17
N PHE A 280 13.43 -4.16 11.10
CA PHE A 280 14.49 -3.13 11.09
C PHE A 280 15.65 -3.37 12.07
N TYR A 281 15.46 -4.17 13.13
CA TYR A 281 16.52 -4.42 14.11
C TYR A 281 17.01 -5.86 14.13
N ILE A 282 16.12 -6.86 14.08
CA ILE A 282 16.49 -8.26 14.28
C ILE A 282 16.84 -8.93 12.95
N ALA A 283 15.96 -8.84 11.95
CA ALA A 283 16.20 -9.41 10.63
C ALA A 283 17.50 -8.87 10.00
N PRO A 284 17.82 -7.56 10.04
CA PRO A 284 19.07 -7.06 9.46
C PRO A 284 20.31 -7.52 10.26
N LEU A 285 20.17 -7.77 11.55
CA LEU A 285 21.26 -8.28 12.38
C LEU A 285 21.61 -9.72 11.99
N LEU A 286 20.60 -10.59 11.91
CA LEU A 286 20.78 -11.98 11.50
C LEU A 286 21.15 -12.11 10.03
N ASN A 287 20.60 -11.28 9.14
CA ASN A 287 21.03 -11.23 7.74
C ASN A 287 22.46 -10.75 7.54
N ALA A 288 23.08 -10.09 8.54
CA ALA A 288 24.46 -9.62 8.40
C ALA A 288 25.45 -10.78 8.30
N ILE A 289 25.25 -11.87 9.06
CA ILE A 289 26.14 -13.02 9.00
C ILE A 289 26.03 -13.72 7.64
N GLY A 290 24.84 -14.06 7.15
CA GLY A 290 24.69 -14.67 5.82
C GLY A 290 25.11 -13.80 4.63
N ARG A 291 25.35 -12.51 4.84
CA ARG A 291 25.94 -11.62 3.83
C ARG A 291 27.45 -11.57 3.88
N LEU A 292 28.04 -11.65 5.08
CA LEU A 292 29.47 -11.36 5.29
C LEU A 292 30.31 -12.57 5.67
N ASP A 293 29.68 -13.65 6.13
CA ASP A 293 30.33 -14.82 6.74
C ASP A 293 29.44 -16.08 6.62
N ASN A 294 29.85 -17.18 7.25
CA ASN A 294 29.08 -18.42 7.35
C ASN A 294 27.90 -18.27 8.32
N ALA A 295 26.67 -18.48 7.83
CA ALA A 295 25.43 -18.39 8.61
C ALA A 295 25.07 -19.67 9.39
N SER A 296 25.71 -20.81 9.12
CA SER A 296 25.44 -22.09 9.81
C SER A 296 25.38 -21.99 11.35
N PRO A 297 26.28 -21.24 12.04
CA PRO A 297 26.23 -21.13 13.50
C PRO A 297 24.93 -20.55 14.06
N VAL A 298 24.12 -19.82 13.27
CA VAL A 298 22.86 -19.24 13.74
C VAL A 298 21.91 -20.33 14.25
N VAL A 299 21.89 -21.49 13.59
CA VAL A 299 21.00 -22.62 13.95
C VAL A 299 21.25 -23.09 15.38
N GLU A 300 22.49 -23.44 15.73
CA GLU A 300 22.78 -23.85 17.11
C GLU A 300 22.57 -22.72 18.12
N HIS A 301 22.86 -21.46 17.77
CA HIS A 301 22.68 -20.35 18.72
C HIS A 301 21.21 -20.00 18.96
N LEU A 302 20.32 -20.21 17.98
CA LEU A 302 18.87 -20.11 18.19
C LEU A 302 18.30 -21.24 19.07
N LEU A 303 19.04 -22.35 19.20
CA LEU A 303 18.68 -23.52 20.02
C LEU A 303 19.48 -23.62 21.33
N SER A 304 20.51 -22.79 21.49
CA SER A 304 21.44 -22.88 22.62
C SER A 304 20.82 -22.41 23.92
N ASN A 305 21.13 -23.16 24.98
CA ASN A 305 20.85 -22.80 26.37
C ASN A 305 22.08 -22.27 27.11
N ASN A 306 23.20 -22.05 26.40
CA ASN A 306 24.43 -21.49 26.97
C ASN A 306 24.47 -19.97 26.79
N LEU A 307 24.21 -19.24 27.87
CA LEU A 307 24.16 -17.78 27.87
C LEU A 307 25.51 -17.13 27.50
N GLN A 308 26.64 -17.73 27.91
CA GLN A 308 27.96 -17.18 27.61
C GLN A 308 28.27 -17.27 26.11
N GLU A 309 28.04 -18.43 25.49
CA GLU A 309 28.23 -18.62 24.04
C GLU A 309 27.33 -17.67 23.25
N VAL A 310 26.06 -17.56 23.65
CA VAL A 310 25.10 -16.64 23.02
C VAL A 310 25.56 -15.19 23.08
N ARG A 311 26.08 -14.71 24.22
CA ARG A 311 26.59 -13.32 24.35
C ARG A 311 27.76 -13.03 23.43
N VAL A 312 28.67 -14.00 23.28
CA VAL A 312 29.78 -13.90 22.34
C VAL A 312 29.25 -13.82 20.91
N PHE A 313 28.30 -14.68 20.56
CA PHE A 313 27.72 -14.70 19.21
C PHE A 313 26.93 -13.43 18.88
N VAL A 314 26.15 -12.88 19.82
CA VAL A 314 25.45 -11.59 19.65
C VAL A 314 26.45 -10.46 19.37
N SER A 315 27.60 -10.46 20.03
CA SER A 315 28.66 -9.47 19.80
C SER A 315 29.26 -9.60 18.39
N ILE A 316 29.42 -10.83 17.89
CA ILE A 316 29.84 -11.12 16.51
C ILE A 316 28.80 -10.59 15.53
N LEU A 317 27.51 -10.91 15.73
CA LEU A 317 26.42 -10.42 14.88
C LEU A 317 26.41 -8.89 14.81
N GLU A 318 26.56 -8.19 15.94
CA GLU A 318 26.61 -6.73 15.96
C GLU A 318 27.79 -6.17 15.17
N ASN A 319 28.97 -6.77 15.32
CA ASN A 319 30.15 -6.36 14.56
C ASN A 319 29.94 -6.55 13.05
N LEU A 320 29.40 -7.70 12.64
CA LEU A 320 29.08 -7.98 11.25
C LEU A 320 28.03 -7.02 10.71
N ASN A 321 27.00 -6.68 11.49
CA ASN A 321 25.97 -5.72 11.09
C ASN A 321 26.53 -4.31 10.90
N GLU A 322 27.41 -3.84 11.79
CA GLU A 322 28.09 -2.54 11.62
C GLU A 322 29.06 -2.56 10.42
N ARG A 323 29.81 -3.67 10.22
CA ARG A 323 30.67 -3.85 9.05
C ARG A 323 29.87 -3.84 7.75
N ARG A 324 28.71 -4.51 7.73
CA ARG A 324 27.80 -4.54 6.57
C ARG A 324 27.32 -3.13 6.24
N LYS A 325 26.92 -2.34 7.24
CA LYS A 325 26.52 -0.93 7.06
C LYS A 325 27.67 -0.12 6.47
N LEU A 326 28.88 -0.25 7.02
CA LEU A 326 30.06 0.47 6.53
C LEU A 326 30.36 0.14 5.07
N LEU A 327 30.41 -1.15 4.71
CA LEU A 327 30.64 -1.60 3.33
C LEU A 327 29.55 -1.10 2.38
N THR A 328 28.29 -1.16 2.80
CA THR A 328 27.15 -0.63 2.02
C THR A 328 27.34 0.85 1.72
N GLU A 329 27.72 1.65 2.71
CA GLU A 329 27.94 3.09 2.54
C GLU A 329 29.14 3.42 1.65
N GLN A 330 30.24 2.69 1.80
CA GLN A 330 31.43 2.83 0.97
C GLN A 330 31.12 2.55 -0.50
N ILE A 331 30.46 1.42 -0.78
CA ILE A 331 30.13 1.01 -2.14
C ILE A 331 29.07 1.93 -2.74
N TYR A 332 28.05 2.33 -1.96
CA TYR A 332 27.06 3.31 -2.40
C TYR A 332 27.72 4.64 -2.80
N SER A 333 28.60 5.18 -1.96
CA SER A 333 29.32 6.42 -2.27
C SER A 333 30.23 6.29 -3.50
N ALA A 334 30.93 5.16 -3.63
CA ALA A 334 31.75 4.87 -4.81
C ALA A 334 30.91 4.75 -6.08
N ALA A 335 29.75 4.09 -6.01
CA ALA A 335 28.83 3.96 -7.13
C ALA A 335 28.29 5.32 -7.58
N LEU A 336 27.91 6.20 -6.65
CA LEU A 336 27.53 7.58 -6.98
C LEU A 336 28.66 8.34 -7.68
N SER A 337 29.90 8.24 -7.19
CA SER A 337 31.05 8.88 -7.82
C SER A 337 31.36 8.33 -9.23
N LEU A 338 31.11 7.05 -9.49
CA LEU A 338 31.21 6.48 -10.84
C LEU A 338 30.14 7.06 -11.76
N LEU A 339 28.90 7.22 -11.28
CA LEU A 339 27.80 7.81 -12.05
C LEU A 339 28.03 9.30 -12.34
N GLU A 340 28.55 10.08 -11.39
CA GLU A 340 28.88 11.49 -11.60
C GLU A 340 29.91 11.72 -12.72
N LYS A 341 30.80 10.75 -12.95
CA LYS A 341 31.82 10.79 -14.01
C LYS A 341 31.30 10.31 -15.36
N ASP A 342 30.18 9.60 -15.39
CA ASP A 342 29.57 9.03 -16.58
C ASP A 342 28.47 9.97 -17.08
N ALA A 343 28.77 10.82 -18.07
CA ALA A 343 27.81 11.82 -18.55
C ALA A 343 26.50 11.20 -19.10
N ASP A 344 26.54 9.95 -19.56
CA ASP A 344 25.44 9.29 -20.28
C ASP A 344 24.53 8.44 -19.37
N HIS A 345 24.83 8.35 -18.05
CA HIS A 345 24.01 7.57 -17.12
C HIS A 345 22.57 8.11 -16.98
N SER A 346 22.38 9.40 -17.24
CA SER A 346 21.08 10.06 -17.19
C SER A 346 20.13 9.59 -18.30
N GLU A 347 20.65 9.30 -19.50
CA GLU A 347 19.87 8.78 -20.64
C GLU A 347 19.77 7.25 -20.66
N SER A 348 20.64 6.56 -19.92
CA SER A 348 20.61 5.10 -19.85
C SER A 348 19.32 4.58 -19.16
N PRO A 349 18.63 3.58 -19.73
CA PRO A 349 17.37 3.04 -19.18
C PRO A 349 17.58 2.19 -17.92
N ALA A 350 18.79 1.65 -17.74
CA ALA A 350 19.23 0.98 -16.51
C ALA A 350 20.67 1.37 -16.16
N LEU A 351 21.05 1.16 -14.90
CA LEU A 351 22.40 1.40 -14.41
C LEU A 351 23.15 0.08 -14.25
N VAL A 352 24.28 -0.07 -14.93
CA VAL A 352 25.14 -1.26 -14.79
C VAL A 352 26.54 -0.82 -14.42
N LEU A 353 26.92 -1.04 -13.17
CA LEU A 353 28.20 -0.61 -12.62
C LEU A 353 29.06 -1.81 -12.22
N TYR A 354 30.36 -1.67 -12.39
CA TYR A 354 31.35 -2.68 -12.02
C TYR A 354 32.51 -2.03 -11.26
N HIS A 355 32.96 -2.71 -10.21
CA HIS A 355 34.24 -2.42 -9.57
C HIS A 355 34.82 -3.70 -8.98
N PRO A 356 36.11 -4.03 -9.22
CA PRO A 356 36.71 -5.31 -8.83
C PRO A 356 36.70 -5.55 -7.31
N GLU A 357 36.83 -4.48 -6.52
CA GLU A 357 36.97 -4.56 -5.06
C GLU A 357 35.64 -4.43 -4.29
N TRP A 358 34.50 -4.40 -4.99
CA TRP A 358 33.22 -4.32 -4.29
C TRP A 358 32.88 -5.64 -3.60
N PHE A 359 32.37 -5.56 -2.38
CA PHE A 359 32.00 -6.74 -1.61
C PHE A 359 30.65 -7.30 -2.08
N ALA A 360 30.65 -8.51 -2.63
CA ALA A 360 29.48 -9.14 -3.27
C ALA A 360 28.23 -9.20 -2.35
N GLY A 361 28.43 -9.51 -1.06
CA GLY A 361 27.34 -9.72 -0.10
C GLY A 361 26.45 -8.49 0.19
N VAL A 362 26.89 -7.28 -0.20
CA VAL A 362 26.13 -6.03 -0.01
C VAL A 362 25.66 -5.40 -1.31
N LEU A 363 26.04 -5.94 -2.48
CA LEU A 363 25.68 -5.35 -3.78
C LEU A 363 24.16 -5.22 -3.95
N GLY A 364 23.39 -6.22 -3.53
CA GLY A 364 21.92 -6.16 -3.62
C GLY A 364 21.31 -5.02 -2.80
N ILE A 365 21.89 -4.68 -1.64
CA ILE A 365 21.41 -3.56 -0.79
C ILE A 365 21.72 -2.23 -1.47
N VAL A 366 22.93 -2.08 -2.01
CA VAL A 366 23.34 -0.87 -2.71
C VAL A 366 22.51 -0.69 -3.99
N ALA A 367 22.27 -1.76 -4.75
CA ALA A 367 21.41 -1.74 -5.92
C ALA A 367 20.01 -1.25 -5.58
N SER A 368 19.38 -1.75 -4.49
CA SER A 368 18.07 -1.26 -4.04
C SER A 368 18.06 0.24 -3.74
N ARG A 369 19.11 0.76 -3.08
CA ARG A 369 19.20 2.21 -2.79
C ARG A 369 19.37 3.05 -4.06
N LEU A 370 20.11 2.54 -5.04
CA LEU A 370 20.26 3.23 -6.33
C LEU A 370 18.98 3.17 -7.16
N VAL A 371 18.22 2.06 -7.10
CA VAL A 371 16.87 1.97 -7.67
C VAL A 371 15.97 3.04 -7.04
N GLU A 372 15.98 3.17 -5.71
CA GLU A 372 15.18 4.19 -5.01
C GLU A 372 15.55 5.62 -5.40
N LEU A 373 16.85 5.89 -5.59
CA LEU A 373 17.35 7.23 -5.94
C LEU A 373 17.09 7.59 -7.40
N PHE A 374 17.33 6.67 -8.33
CA PHE A 374 17.29 6.94 -9.77
C PHE A 374 16.00 6.48 -10.45
N SER A 375 15.15 5.71 -9.77
CA SER A 375 13.94 5.10 -10.33
C SER A 375 14.20 4.32 -11.63
N LYS A 376 15.32 3.60 -11.68
CA LYS A 376 15.77 2.77 -12.82
C LYS A 376 16.23 1.40 -12.31
N PRO A 377 16.12 0.32 -13.11
CA PRO A 377 16.77 -0.95 -12.79
C PRO A 377 18.28 -0.76 -12.63
N VAL A 378 18.88 -1.46 -11.66
CA VAL A 378 20.31 -1.36 -11.33
C VAL A 378 20.92 -2.75 -11.23
N ILE A 379 22.08 -2.95 -11.85
CA ILE A 379 22.96 -4.11 -11.69
C ILE A 379 24.32 -3.62 -11.19
N LEU A 380 24.79 -4.19 -10.08
CA LEU A 380 26.15 -3.99 -9.59
C LEU A 380 26.94 -5.28 -9.72
N LEU A 381 28.17 -5.16 -10.22
CA LEU A 381 29.08 -6.27 -10.51
C LEU A 381 30.42 -6.08 -9.79
N THR A 382 31.05 -7.20 -9.44
CA THR A 382 32.36 -7.25 -8.78
C THR A 382 33.11 -8.52 -9.19
N GLY A 383 34.40 -8.59 -8.88
CA GLY A 383 35.26 -9.75 -9.15
C GLY A 383 36.47 -9.40 -9.99
N ASP A 384 37.45 -10.31 -9.96
CA ASP A 384 38.68 -10.20 -10.75
C ASP A 384 38.35 -10.26 -12.25
N PRO A 385 38.88 -9.33 -13.09
CA PRO A 385 38.74 -9.39 -14.54
C PRO A 385 39.19 -10.70 -15.20
N ASP A 386 40.10 -11.45 -14.57
CA ASP A 386 40.61 -12.72 -15.10
C ASP A 386 39.68 -13.91 -14.79
N GLU A 387 38.70 -13.72 -13.90
CA GLU A 387 37.67 -14.69 -13.56
C GLU A 387 36.27 -14.24 -14.04
N ASP A 388 35.26 -15.06 -13.77
CA ASP A 388 33.87 -14.62 -13.93
C ASP A 388 33.52 -13.58 -12.86
N ILE A 389 33.13 -12.38 -13.32
CA ILE A 389 32.59 -11.34 -12.45
C ILE A 389 31.15 -11.69 -12.07
N ARG A 390 30.75 -11.37 -10.84
CA ARG A 390 29.45 -11.70 -10.26
C ARG A 390 28.71 -10.44 -9.85
N GLY A 391 27.39 -10.48 -9.89
CA GLY A 391 26.59 -9.29 -9.58
C GLY A 391 25.23 -9.58 -8.99
N SER A 392 24.62 -8.51 -8.49
CA SER A 392 23.23 -8.50 -8.05
C SER A 392 22.52 -7.32 -8.67
N GLY A 393 21.29 -7.58 -9.14
CA GLY A 393 20.41 -6.59 -9.74
C GLY A 393 19.11 -6.40 -8.97
N ARG A 394 18.54 -5.21 -9.10
CA ARG A 394 17.23 -4.81 -8.59
C ARG A 394 16.45 -4.06 -9.67
N SER A 395 15.14 -4.28 -9.73
CA SER A 395 14.26 -3.71 -10.75
C SER A 395 13.34 -2.63 -10.17
N ILE A 396 12.60 -1.98 -11.08
CA ILE A 396 11.42 -1.16 -10.77
C ILE A 396 10.15 -1.90 -11.17
N GLU A 397 9.01 -1.45 -10.63
CA GLU A 397 7.70 -1.99 -11.01
C GLU A 397 7.47 -1.90 -12.52
N GLY A 398 6.86 -2.93 -13.11
CA GLY A 398 6.62 -3.01 -14.56
C GLY A 398 7.84 -3.46 -15.38
N VAL A 399 9.02 -3.63 -14.79
CA VAL A 399 10.22 -4.13 -15.49
C VAL A 399 10.65 -5.48 -14.93
N ASN A 400 10.68 -6.50 -15.78
CA ASN A 400 11.11 -7.85 -15.43
C ASN A 400 12.61 -8.02 -15.68
N LEU A 401 13.38 -7.93 -14.60
CA LEU A 401 14.85 -7.99 -14.62
C LEU A 401 15.39 -9.33 -15.13
N VAL A 402 14.83 -10.46 -14.68
CA VAL A 402 15.28 -11.79 -15.11
C VAL A 402 14.97 -12.05 -16.58
N SER A 403 13.86 -11.54 -17.10
CA SER A 403 13.57 -11.60 -18.53
C SER A 403 14.65 -10.88 -19.34
N ALA A 404 15.01 -9.65 -18.93
CA ALA A 404 16.06 -8.88 -19.59
C ALA A 404 17.45 -9.54 -19.50
N ILE A 405 17.78 -10.13 -18.36
CA ILE A 405 19.02 -10.90 -18.17
C ILE A 405 19.03 -12.16 -19.04
N ARG A 406 17.89 -12.86 -19.17
CA ARG A 406 17.76 -14.08 -19.97
C ARG A 406 18.00 -13.83 -21.47
N GLU A 407 17.59 -12.69 -21.99
CA GLU A 407 17.93 -12.26 -23.35
C GLU A 407 19.44 -12.12 -23.59
N CYS A 408 20.20 -11.89 -22.50
CA CYS A 408 21.66 -11.82 -22.50
C CYS A 408 22.33 -13.17 -22.17
N SER A 409 21.59 -14.28 -22.05
CA SER A 409 22.09 -15.58 -21.57
C SER A 409 23.38 -16.08 -22.23
N LYS A 410 23.59 -15.83 -23.52
CA LYS A 410 24.81 -16.22 -24.25
C LYS A 410 26.10 -15.53 -23.75
N LEU A 411 25.96 -14.43 -23.01
CA LEU A 411 27.07 -13.65 -22.46
C LEU A 411 27.38 -14.03 -21.01
N LEU A 412 26.49 -14.80 -20.38
CA LEU A 412 26.50 -15.12 -18.95
C LEU A 412 27.02 -16.54 -18.72
N THR A 413 27.65 -16.78 -17.58
CA THR A 413 27.98 -18.13 -17.12
C THR A 413 26.89 -18.71 -16.23
N HIS A 414 26.24 -17.88 -15.40
CA HIS A 414 25.10 -18.26 -14.58
C HIS A 414 24.19 -17.06 -14.35
N PHE A 415 22.87 -17.29 -14.19
CA PHE A 415 21.92 -16.28 -13.73
C PHE A 415 20.67 -16.91 -13.15
N GLY A 416 20.00 -16.18 -12.25
CA GLY A 416 18.75 -16.60 -11.62
C GLY A 416 18.07 -15.46 -10.84
N GLY A 417 16.86 -15.71 -10.33
CA GLY A 417 16.08 -14.78 -9.51
C GLY A 417 14.64 -14.60 -9.98
N HIS A 418 14.07 -13.44 -9.66
CA HIS A 418 12.68 -13.06 -9.95
C HIS A 418 12.60 -11.72 -10.70
N ALA A 419 11.38 -11.28 -11.05
CA ALA A 419 11.16 -10.03 -11.79
C ALA A 419 11.83 -8.79 -11.15
N MET A 420 11.86 -8.71 -9.81
CA MET A 420 12.37 -7.55 -9.08
C MET A 420 13.83 -7.67 -8.60
N ALA A 421 14.42 -8.86 -8.61
CA ALA A 421 15.77 -9.10 -8.10
C ALA A 421 16.42 -10.29 -8.80
N ALA A 422 17.70 -10.17 -9.15
CA ALA A 422 18.44 -11.23 -9.84
C ALA A 422 19.90 -11.30 -9.39
N GLY A 423 20.49 -12.49 -9.52
CA GLY A 423 21.91 -12.74 -9.47
C GLY A 423 22.43 -13.18 -10.84
N LEU A 424 23.66 -12.81 -11.17
CA LEU A 424 24.30 -13.18 -12.44
C LEU A 424 25.82 -13.26 -12.31
N SER A 425 26.43 -14.03 -13.20
CA SER A 425 27.87 -14.04 -13.45
C SER A 425 28.18 -14.06 -14.94
N LEU A 426 29.30 -13.44 -15.32
CA LEU A 426 29.76 -13.37 -16.71
C LEU A 426 31.28 -13.19 -16.77
N PRO A 427 31.94 -13.60 -17.87
CA PRO A 427 33.34 -13.26 -18.09
C PRO A 427 33.49 -11.74 -18.25
N PHE A 428 34.51 -11.14 -17.64
CA PHE A 428 34.69 -9.67 -17.68
C PHE A 428 34.71 -9.08 -19.11
N LYS A 429 35.32 -9.79 -20.06
CA LYS A 429 35.36 -9.41 -21.48
C LYS A 429 33.97 -9.21 -22.12
N ASN A 430 32.92 -9.84 -21.58
CA ASN A 430 31.55 -9.72 -22.07
C ASN A 430 30.80 -8.52 -21.47
N LEU A 431 31.37 -7.81 -20.49
CA LEU A 431 30.69 -6.75 -19.75
C LEU A 431 30.13 -5.65 -20.67
N ALA A 432 30.93 -5.17 -21.63
CA ALA A 432 30.49 -4.11 -22.54
C ALA A 432 29.30 -4.55 -23.41
N ALA A 433 29.35 -5.77 -23.96
CA ALA A 433 28.25 -6.33 -24.75
C ALA A 433 27.00 -6.56 -23.89
N PHE A 434 27.18 -7.02 -22.64
CA PHE A 434 26.10 -7.22 -21.69
C PHE A 434 25.39 -5.89 -21.37
N LYS A 435 26.15 -4.83 -21.05
CA LYS A 435 25.59 -3.50 -20.76
C LYS A 435 24.68 -3.01 -21.89
N ASN A 436 25.14 -3.13 -23.14
CA ASN A 436 24.38 -2.67 -24.31
C ASN A 436 23.10 -3.49 -24.52
N ASN A 437 23.21 -4.82 -24.53
CA ASN A 437 22.05 -5.70 -24.75
C ASN A 437 21.02 -5.58 -23.63
N PHE A 438 21.49 -5.51 -22.38
CA PHE A 438 20.63 -5.35 -21.22
C PHE A 438 19.89 -4.00 -21.26
N ASN A 439 20.60 -2.89 -21.52
CA ASN A 439 19.95 -1.58 -21.67
C ASN A 439 18.93 -1.56 -22.79
N GLN A 440 19.20 -2.22 -23.92
CA GLN A 440 18.24 -2.32 -25.02
C GLN A 440 16.97 -3.07 -24.60
N SER A 441 17.13 -4.21 -23.91
CA SER A 441 15.99 -4.99 -23.39
C SER A 441 15.14 -4.17 -22.41
N ILE A 442 15.78 -3.46 -21.48
CA ILE A 442 15.08 -2.59 -20.53
C ILE A 442 14.38 -1.44 -21.26
N LEU A 443 15.00 -0.84 -22.28
CA LEU A 443 14.38 0.22 -23.06
C LEU A 443 13.09 -0.25 -23.75
N GLU A 444 13.07 -1.46 -24.30
CA GLU A 444 11.86 -2.01 -24.90
C GLU A 444 10.76 -2.25 -23.86
N GLN A 445 11.11 -2.71 -22.66
CA GLN A 445 10.14 -2.87 -21.56
C GLN A 445 9.62 -1.51 -21.07
N THR A 446 10.45 -0.47 -20.98
CA THR A 446 10.05 0.84 -20.44
C THR A 446 9.26 1.70 -21.42
N LYS A 447 9.34 1.47 -22.74
CA LYS A 447 8.49 2.17 -23.73
C LYS A 447 6.99 2.06 -23.44
N THR A 448 6.57 0.96 -22.82
CA THR A 448 5.17 0.68 -22.47
C THR A 448 4.80 1.04 -21.03
N VAL A 449 5.76 1.51 -20.23
CA VAL A 449 5.58 1.66 -18.77
C VAL A 449 5.83 3.11 -18.36
N GLN A 450 4.77 3.82 -17.97
CA GLN A 450 4.89 5.04 -17.17
C GLN A 450 4.83 4.66 -15.69
N VAL A 451 5.98 4.38 -15.07
CA VAL A 451 6.04 4.18 -13.62
C VAL A 451 6.05 5.54 -12.95
N LYS A 452 4.89 5.99 -12.48
CA LYS A 452 4.84 7.00 -11.43
C LYS A 452 4.82 6.29 -10.08
N LYS A 453 5.60 6.79 -9.13
CA LYS A 453 5.59 6.26 -7.77
C LYS A 453 4.30 6.71 -7.10
N VAL A 454 3.35 5.79 -6.92
CA VAL A 454 2.06 6.11 -6.30
C VAL A 454 2.14 5.90 -4.79
N ILE A 455 1.72 6.90 -4.01
CA ILE A 455 1.47 6.77 -2.58
C ILE A 455 -0.03 6.73 -2.38
N MET A 456 -0.53 5.61 -1.86
CA MET A 456 -1.93 5.47 -1.46
C MET A 456 -2.14 6.15 -0.12
N ILE A 457 -2.88 7.26 -0.12
CA ILE A 457 -3.32 7.96 1.09
C ILE A 457 -4.62 7.31 1.57
N ASP A 458 -4.65 6.82 2.80
CA ASP A 458 -5.84 6.18 3.37
C ASP A 458 -6.92 7.19 3.73
N ASP A 459 -6.54 8.34 4.31
CA ASP A 459 -7.43 9.49 4.47
C ASP A 459 -6.64 10.79 4.74
N PHE A 460 -7.32 11.92 4.64
CA PHE A 460 -6.82 13.17 5.19
C PHE A 460 -7.15 13.26 6.67
N LEU A 461 -6.19 13.73 7.47
CA LEU A 461 -6.36 13.83 8.91
C LEU A 461 -5.99 15.25 9.38
N ASP A 462 -6.85 15.82 10.21
CA ASP A 462 -6.57 17.08 10.90
C ASP A 462 -5.64 16.80 12.08
N PHE A 463 -4.75 17.74 12.41
CA PHE A 463 -3.77 17.56 13.50
C PHE A 463 -4.41 17.35 14.88
N GLU A 464 -5.66 17.78 15.05
CA GLU A 464 -6.45 17.61 16.29
C GLU A 464 -6.91 16.16 16.47
N ASP A 465 -7.07 15.41 15.39
CA ASP A 465 -7.48 14.00 15.40
C ASP A 465 -6.29 13.05 15.62
N ILE A 466 -5.05 13.55 15.48
CA ILE A 466 -3.84 12.79 15.76
C ILE A 466 -3.72 12.56 17.27
N SER A 467 -4.03 11.34 17.69
CA SER A 467 -4.03 10.95 19.10
C SER A 467 -3.45 9.54 19.30
N LEU A 468 -2.99 9.27 20.53
CA LEU A 468 -2.51 7.94 20.91
C LEU A 468 -3.64 6.91 20.86
N GLU A 469 -4.86 7.34 21.17
CA GLU A 469 -6.07 6.51 21.09
C GLU A 469 -6.30 6.02 19.65
N LEU A 470 -6.24 6.94 18.67
CA LEU A 470 -6.34 6.58 17.26
C LEU A 470 -5.26 5.55 16.87
N CYS A 471 -4.01 5.75 17.26
CA CYS A 471 -2.94 4.79 16.96
C CYS A 471 -3.23 3.40 17.56
N LYS A 472 -3.75 3.33 18.79
CA LYS A 472 -4.13 2.06 19.44
C LYS A 472 -5.30 1.38 18.73
N GLU A 473 -6.32 2.13 18.34
CA GLU A 473 -7.46 1.60 17.59
C GLU A 473 -7.02 1.01 16.24
N LEU A 474 -6.10 1.68 15.53
CA LEU A 474 -5.56 1.15 14.27
C LEU A 474 -4.67 -0.09 14.48
N SER A 475 -3.96 -0.16 15.60
CA SER A 475 -2.99 -1.22 15.90
C SER A 475 -3.64 -2.60 16.09
N ILE A 476 -4.95 -2.69 16.26
CA ILE A 476 -5.67 -3.99 16.31
C ILE A 476 -5.60 -4.75 14.98
N LEU A 477 -5.28 -4.06 13.88
CA LEU A 477 -5.10 -4.65 12.56
C LEU A 477 -3.68 -5.17 12.33
N ALA A 478 -2.75 -4.86 13.24
CA ALA A 478 -1.39 -5.35 13.17
C ALA A 478 -1.35 -6.90 13.28
N PRO A 479 -0.31 -7.57 12.74
CA PRO A 479 0.90 -7.01 12.15
C PRO A 479 0.69 -6.33 10.79
N PHE A 480 1.41 -5.23 10.55
CA PHE A 480 1.46 -4.57 9.25
C PHE A 480 2.58 -5.13 8.36
N GLY A 481 2.41 -5.02 7.05
CA GLY A 481 3.38 -5.54 6.06
C GLY A 481 2.78 -5.59 4.66
N PRO A 482 3.46 -6.23 3.69
CA PRO A 482 2.84 -6.52 2.40
C PRO A 482 1.54 -7.30 2.61
N GLY A 483 0.47 -6.98 1.86
CA GLY A 483 -0.87 -7.54 2.08
C GLY A 483 -1.71 -6.82 3.15
N ASN A 484 -1.07 -6.18 4.14
CA ASN A 484 -1.74 -5.35 5.16
C ASN A 484 -0.88 -4.14 5.53
N PRO A 485 -0.71 -3.15 4.63
CA PRO A 485 0.27 -2.08 4.84
C PRO A 485 -0.18 -1.14 5.97
N PRO A 486 0.77 -0.47 6.65
CA PRO A 486 0.44 0.51 7.68
C PRO A 486 -0.33 1.68 7.07
N PHE A 487 -1.11 2.37 7.90
CA PHE A 487 -1.88 3.53 7.46
C PHE A 487 -0.98 4.70 7.05
N ILE A 488 -1.28 5.30 5.90
CA ILE A 488 -0.66 6.53 5.43
C ILE A 488 -1.74 7.60 5.39
N PHE A 489 -1.66 8.57 6.30
CA PHE A 489 -2.53 9.74 6.32
C PHE A 489 -1.86 10.91 5.61
N ALA A 490 -2.65 11.93 5.25
CA ALA A 490 -2.11 13.20 4.78
C ALA A 490 -2.75 14.41 5.47
N SER A 491 -1.97 15.46 5.66
CA SER A 491 -2.47 16.79 6.04
C SER A 491 -2.06 17.80 4.98
N ARG A 492 -2.96 18.71 4.64
CA ARG A 492 -2.76 19.70 3.57
C ARG A 492 -2.50 21.08 4.11
N ASN A 493 -1.78 21.89 3.34
CA ASN A 493 -1.60 23.32 3.62
C ASN A 493 -1.02 23.61 5.03
N VAL A 494 -0.04 22.80 5.44
CA VAL A 494 0.56 22.80 6.78
C VAL A 494 1.86 23.62 6.81
N THR A 495 2.25 24.10 8.00
CA THR A 495 3.47 24.88 8.19
C THR A 495 4.52 24.06 8.93
N ILE A 496 5.75 24.04 8.42
CA ILE A 496 6.90 23.48 9.15
C ILE A 496 7.49 24.59 10.01
N HIS A 497 7.27 24.51 11.33
CA HIS A 497 7.75 25.51 12.29
C HIS A 497 9.23 25.34 12.64
N ARG A 498 9.71 24.09 12.65
CA ARG A 498 11.10 23.79 13.02
C ARG A 498 11.62 22.60 12.22
N LEU A 499 12.87 22.68 11.81
CA LEU A 499 13.63 21.58 11.23
C LEU A 499 14.93 21.40 12.01
N LYS A 500 15.19 20.18 12.48
CA LYS A 500 16.45 19.79 13.13
C LYS A 500 17.00 18.52 12.53
N LYS A 501 18.20 18.58 11.97
CA LYS A 501 18.89 17.40 11.45
C LYS A 501 19.42 16.52 12.59
N PHE A 502 19.38 15.21 12.43
CA PHE A 502 19.88 14.23 13.41
C PHE A 502 20.44 12.97 12.72
N GLY A 503 20.98 12.06 13.54
CA GLY A 503 21.62 10.82 13.07
C GLY A 503 23.10 11.00 12.74
N LYS A 504 23.80 9.88 12.49
CA LYS A 504 25.20 9.91 12.05
C LYS A 504 25.27 10.70 10.72
N MET A 505 26.12 11.73 10.68
CA MET A 505 26.25 12.66 9.54
C MET A 505 25.02 13.54 9.22
N GLY A 506 24.01 13.63 10.10
CA GLY A 506 22.87 14.54 9.90
C GLY A 506 21.90 14.12 8.79
N ARG A 507 21.81 12.81 8.49
CA ARG A 507 21.03 12.25 7.37
C ARG A 507 19.52 12.18 7.58
N HIS A 508 19.02 12.54 8.76
CA HIS A 508 17.60 12.47 9.10
C HIS A 508 17.12 13.83 9.56
N ALA A 509 15.83 14.11 9.42
CA ALA A 509 15.23 15.36 9.87
C ALA A 509 14.15 15.09 10.91
N ARG A 510 14.15 15.90 11.96
CA ARG A 510 13.04 16.03 12.90
C ARG A 510 12.34 17.34 12.62
N LEU A 511 11.03 17.28 12.39
CA LEU A 511 10.21 18.41 12.00
C LEU A 511 9.14 18.67 13.05
N VAL A 512 8.86 19.94 13.33
CA VAL A 512 7.68 20.34 14.11
C VAL A 512 6.71 20.97 13.15
N ILE A 513 5.54 20.34 12.98
CA ILE A 513 4.58 20.67 11.91
C ILE A 513 3.20 20.84 12.53
N GLY A 514 2.49 21.88 12.14
CA GLY A 514 1.14 22.16 12.62
C GLY A 514 0.44 23.27 11.85
N ASN A 515 -0.80 23.55 12.25
CA ASN A 515 -1.54 24.73 11.80
C ASN A 515 -1.04 26.00 12.50
N ASN A 516 -0.61 25.86 13.76
CA ASN A 516 0.10 26.85 14.56
C ASN A 516 0.97 26.11 15.61
N GLU A 517 1.81 26.81 16.37
CA GLU A 517 2.73 26.17 17.33
C GLU A 517 2.01 25.37 18.44
N LEU A 518 0.78 25.75 18.81
CA LEU A 518 -0.01 25.08 19.85
C LEU A 518 -0.70 23.80 19.35
N THR A 519 -0.88 23.66 18.03
CA THR A 519 -1.49 22.51 17.34
C THR A 519 -0.45 21.87 16.41
N SER A 520 0.72 21.57 16.98
CA SER A 520 1.85 21.00 16.25
C SER A 520 2.29 19.67 16.86
N HIS A 521 2.78 18.79 15.99
CA HIS A 521 3.35 17.49 16.37
C HIS A 521 4.78 17.36 15.88
N GLU A 522 5.53 16.47 16.52
CA GLU A 522 6.89 16.10 16.08
C GLU A 522 6.83 14.97 15.05
N PHE A 523 7.44 15.21 13.89
CA PHE A 523 7.56 14.27 12.78
C PHE A 523 9.02 13.85 12.61
N LEU A 524 9.24 12.56 12.34
CA LEU A 524 10.53 12.02 11.95
C LEU A 524 10.54 11.78 10.44
N TRP A 525 11.58 12.24 9.76
CA TRP A 525 11.79 11.96 8.34
C TRP A 525 13.17 11.36 8.13
N TRP A 526 13.17 10.06 7.81
CA TRP A 526 14.38 9.33 7.47
C TRP A 526 14.93 9.75 6.11
N GLN A 527 16.25 9.69 5.98
CA GLN A 527 16.99 10.09 4.78
C GLN A 527 16.77 11.54 4.28
N ALA A 528 16.16 12.41 5.08
CA ALA A 528 15.90 13.82 4.75
C ALA A 528 17.04 14.78 5.17
N GLY A 529 18.30 14.32 5.10
CA GLY A 529 19.46 15.11 5.53
C GLY A 529 19.71 16.37 4.70
N ASP A 530 19.34 16.34 3.42
CA ASP A 530 19.48 17.46 2.48
C ASP A 530 18.24 18.37 2.45
N LEU A 531 17.25 18.09 3.31
CA LEU A 531 16.06 18.91 3.41
C LEU A 531 16.42 20.28 4.00
N GLU A 532 16.02 21.32 3.28
CA GLU A 532 15.98 22.70 3.78
C GLU A 532 14.56 23.07 4.18
N LEU A 533 14.43 24.04 5.08
CA LEU A 533 13.12 24.49 5.55
C LEU A 533 12.38 25.19 4.39
N PRO A 534 11.22 24.67 3.93
CA PRO A 534 10.45 25.35 2.91
C PRO A 534 9.92 26.68 3.45
N GLN A 535 10.01 27.75 2.65
CA GLN A 535 9.46 29.07 3.01
C GLN A 535 7.94 29.16 2.78
N THR A 536 7.33 28.10 2.27
CA THR A 536 5.91 28.01 1.94
C THR A 536 5.24 26.92 2.75
N LYS A 537 3.90 26.93 2.76
CA LYS A 537 3.11 25.80 3.23
C LYS A 537 3.34 24.58 2.33
N VAL A 538 3.10 23.40 2.88
CA VAL A 538 3.29 22.11 2.20
C VAL A 538 2.12 21.18 2.48
N ASP A 539 1.97 20.14 1.67
CA ASP A 539 1.20 18.95 2.03
C ASP A 539 2.17 17.90 2.55
N ILE A 540 1.76 17.15 3.58
CA ILE A 540 2.58 16.07 4.17
C ILE A 540 1.80 14.76 4.27
N ALA A 541 2.41 13.67 3.83
CA ALA A 541 1.92 12.30 3.99
C ALA A 541 2.77 11.57 5.01
N TYR A 542 2.14 10.86 5.95
CA TYR A 542 2.80 10.29 7.11
C TYR A 542 2.13 9.04 7.66
N LYS A 543 2.90 8.23 8.37
CA LYS A 543 2.45 7.07 9.15
C LYS A 543 2.31 7.46 10.60
N LEU A 544 1.32 6.86 11.28
CA LEU A 544 1.12 6.96 12.72
C LEU A 544 1.43 5.62 13.36
N THR A 545 2.34 5.59 14.33
CA THR A 545 2.67 4.37 15.10
C THR A 545 2.69 4.65 16.60
N VAL A 546 2.49 3.60 17.40
CA VAL A 546 2.72 3.64 18.84
C VAL A 546 4.18 3.33 19.11
N ALA A 547 4.89 4.27 19.75
CA ALA A 547 6.25 4.07 20.20
C ALA A 547 6.31 4.05 21.73
N ALA A 548 7.11 3.16 22.30
CA ALA A 548 7.35 3.12 23.74
C ALA A 548 8.72 3.74 24.05
N TYR A 549 8.74 4.81 24.84
CA TYR A 549 9.97 5.40 25.36
C TYR A 549 9.91 5.45 26.88
N LYS A 550 10.91 4.84 27.54
CA LYS A 550 10.98 4.74 29.02
C LYS A 550 9.66 4.24 29.66
N ASN A 551 9.04 3.22 29.06
CA ASN A 551 7.77 2.62 29.48
C ASN A 551 6.55 3.55 29.42
N GLN A 552 6.64 4.68 28.71
CA GLN A 552 5.49 5.49 28.34
C GLN A 552 5.24 5.36 26.84
N GLU A 553 4.00 5.05 26.49
CA GLU A 553 3.53 5.04 25.12
C GLU A 553 3.34 6.47 24.63
N ASN A 554 3.92 6.77 23.48
CA ASN A 554 3.79 8.04 22.79
C ASN A 554 3.46 7.78 21.32
N ILE A 555 2.88 8.78 20.67
CA ILE A 555 2.69 8.78 19.22
C ILE A 555 4.07 8.99 18.58
N GLN A 556 4.38 8.18 17.59
CA GLN A 556 5.47 8.46 16.65
C GLN A 556 4.84 8.72 15.28
N ILE A 557 5.24 9.84 14.66
CA ILE A 557 4.78 10.22 13.34
C ILE A 557 5.96 10.20 12.38
N GLU A 558 5.86 9.41 11.33
CA GLU A 558 6.92 9.26 10.32
C GLU A 558 6.48 9.82 8.98
N VAL A 559 7.25 10.74 8.42
CA VAL A 559 7.00 11.31 7.10
C VAL A 559 7.31 10.28 6.02
N VAL A 560 6.34 10.08 5.14
CA VAL A 560 6.48 9.25 3.93
C VAL A 560 6.84 10.13 2.74
N SER A 561 6.16 11.27 2.59
CA SER A 561 6.36 12.19 1.47
C SER A 561 5.91 13.60 1.83
N MET A 562 6.51 14.58 1.15
CA MET A 562 6.13 15.99 1.23
C MET A 562 6.11 16.55 -0.18
N ARG A 563 5.13 17.42 -0.45
CA ARG A 563 5.05 18.19 -1.69
C ARG A 563 4.70 19.64 -1.38
N LEU A 564 5.08 20.55 -2.28
CA LEU A 564 4.56 21.92 -2.24
C LEU A 564 3.04 21.87 -2.36
N VAL A 565 2.35 22.84 -1.76
CA VAL A 565 0.89 22.94 -1.91
C VAL A 565 0.56 23.01 -3.39
N GLU A 566 -0.05 21.95 -3.91
CA GLU A 566 -0.60 21.94 -5.25
C GLU A 566 -1.86 22.81 -5.25
N GLU A 567 -1.92 23.81 -6.13
CA GLU A 567 -3.19 24.43 -6.51
C GLU A 567 -4.05 23.34 -7.17
N GLU A 568 -5.03 22.80 -6.43
CA GLU A 568 -6.07 21.86 -6.88
C GLU A 568 -5.70 21.01 -8.11
N GLN A 569 -4.60 20.24 -8.05
CA GLN A 569 -4.53 19.06 -8.90
C GLN A 569 -5.49 18.05 -8.29
N GLN A 570 -6.44 17.64 -9.14
CA GLN A 570 -7.42 16.61 -8.85
C GLN A 570 -6.69 15.42 -8.25
N VAL A 571 -6.92 15.16 -6.97
CA VAL A 571 -6.69 13.82 -6.42
C VAL A 571 -7.45 12.89 -7.37
N VAL A 572 -6.71 12.09 -8.12
CA VAL A 572 -7.30 11.11 -9.04
C VAL A 572 -8.00 10.11 -8.14
N LEU A 573 -9.29 10.32 -7.91
CA LEU A 573 -10.14 9.35 -7.24
C LEU A 573 -10.14 8.12 -8.14
N ALA A 574 -9.63 7.01 -7.64
CA ALA A 574 -9.78 5.72 -8.30
C ALA A 574 -11.27 5.56 -8.64
N GLN A 575 -11.58 5.39 -9.93
CA GLN A 575 -12.96 5.24 -10.39
C GLN A 575 -13.62 4.11 -9.59
N ALA A 576 -14.68 4.44 -8.86
CA ALA A 576 -15.56 3.43 -8.29
C ALA A 576 -16.13 2.62 -9.46
N GLU A 577 -15.96 1.31 -9.42
CA GLU A 577 -16.53 0.39 -10.39
C GLU A 577 -18.07 0.52 -10.35
N GLN A 578 -18.62 1.12 -11.42
CA GLN A 578 -20.03 1.30 -11.80
C GLN A 578 -20.95 2.14 -10.87
N LEU A 579 -21.31 3.35 -11.33
CA LEU A 579 -22.42 4.16 -10.80
C LEU A 579 -23.78 3.47 -11.07
N GLU A 580 -24.57 3.22 -10.03
CA GLU A 580 -25.95 2.73 -10.17
C GLU A 580 -26.91 3.92 -10.39
N ILE A 581 -27.76 3.87 -11.41
CA ILE A 581 -28.80 4.89 -11.65
C ILE A 581 -30.19 4.27 -11.44
N ILE A 582 -31.01 4.90 -10.59
CA ILE A 582 -32.40 4.50 -10.32
C ILE A 582 -33.32 5.64 -10.77
N ASP A 583 -34.23 5.36 -11.71
CA ASP A 583 -35.07 6.39 -12.33
C ASP A 583 -36.53 6.31 -11.88
N PHE A 584 -36.96 7.28 -11.06
CA PHE A 584 -38.35 7.45 -10.61
C PHE A 584 -39.07 8.62 -11.29
N ARG A 585 -38.53 9.21 -12.37
CA ARG A 585 -39.13 10.39 -13.02
C ARG A 585 -40.55 10.14 -13.58
N ASN A 586 -40.92 8.88 -13.81
CA ASN A 586 -42.26 8.49 -14.28
C ASN A 586 -43.00 7.55 -13.31
N GLU A 587 -42.49 7.39 -12.09
CA GLU A 587 -43.02 6.46 -11.08
C GLU A 587 -43.38 7.19 -9.79
N VAL A 588 -44.03 6.48 -8.86
CA VAL A 588 -44.34 7.02 -7.53
C VAL A 588 -43.07 7.05 -6.70
N PHE A 589 -42.50 8.24 -6.51
CA PHE A 589 -41.32 8.46 -5.69
C PHE A 589 -41.68 8.51 -4.20
N ASN A 590 -41.18 7.56 -3.40
CA ASN A 590 -41.34 7.53 -1.94
C ASN A 590 -39.99 7.72 -1.23
N LEU A 591 -39.78 8.93 -0.71
CA LEU A 591 -38.52 9.31 -0.08
C LEU A 591 -38.24 8.55 1.23
N GLU A 592 -39.26 8.10 1.96
CA GLU A 592 -39.06 7.34 3.20
C GLU A 592 -38.42 5.98 2.95
N ILE A 593 -38.74 5.34 1.82
CA ILE A 593 -38.14 4.06 1.42
C ILE A 593 -36.65 4.28 1.09
N ILE A 594 -36.34 5.36 0.37
CA ILE A 594 -34.97 5.70 0.00
C ILE A 594 -34.13 6.01 1.24
N ARG A 595 -34.66 6.82 2.18
CA ARG A 595 -33.98 7.14 3.45
C ARG A 595 -33.72 5.90 4.32
N LYS A 596 -34.58 4.88 4.26
CA LYS A 596 -34.36 3.61 4.96
C LYS A 596 -33.28 2.76 4.30
N ARG A 597 -33.14 2.83 2.97
CA ARG A 597 -32.15 2.07 2.18
C ARG A 597 -30.77 2.73 2.18
N PHE A 598 -30.72 4.07 2.21
CA PHE A 598 -29.50 4.87 2.11
C PHE A 598 -29.42 5.87 3.28
N PRO A 599 -28.73 5.54 4.39
CA PRO A 599 -28.70 6.37 5.60
C PRO A 599 -27.99 7.73 5.42
N ASP A 600 -27.06 7.84 4.48
CA ASP A 600 -26.30 9.05 4.14
C ASP A 600 -26.86 9.79 2.90
N VAL A 601 -28.09 9.47 2.47
CA VAL A 601 -28.69 10.05 1.27
C VAL A 601 -28.77 11.57 1.34
N LEU A 602 -28.27 12.22 0.28
CA LEU A 602 -28.52 13.63 0.04
C LEU A 602 -29.71 13.80 -0.88
N VAL A 603 -30.70 14.56 -0.42
CA VAL A 603 -31.89 14.90 -1.21
C VAL A 603 -31.73 16.32 -1.71
N TRP A 604 -31.42 16.47 -3.00
CA TRP A 604 -31.36 17.78 -3.63
C TRP A 604 -32.76 18.24 -4.04
N GLU A 605 -33.25 19.31 -3.39
CA GLU A 605 -34.58 19.84 -3.61
C GLU A 605 -34.55 21.38 -3.53
N GLU A 606 -35.01 22.01 -4.59
CA GLU A 606 -35.02 23.47 -4.76
C GLU A 606 -36.39 23.98 -5.23
N GLY A 607 -36.65 25.26 -5.00
CA GLY A 607 -37.94 25.90 -5.30
C GLY A 607 -38.84 26.07 -4.08
N LEU A 608 -39.93 26.82 -4.28
CA LEU A 608 -40.87 27.18 -3.20
C LEU A 608 -41.74 26.01 -2.73
N ASP A 609 -41.84 24.98 -3.56
CA ASP A 609 -42.62 23.77 -3.29
C ASP A 609 -41.79 22.69 -2.58
N LYS A 610 -40.65 23.07 -1.99
CA LYS A 610 -39.83 22.20 -1.15
C LYS A 610 -40.67 21.63 -0.02
N LYS A 611 -40.80 20.31 0.01
CA LYS A 611 -41.63 19.59 1.01
C LYS A 611 -40.81 18.88 2.07
N ASN A 612 -39.53 18.65 1.83
CA ASN A 612 -38.69 17.89 2.75
C ASN A 612 -37.84 18.83 3.62
N PRO A 613 -37.95 18.80 4.96
CA PRO A 613 -37.20 19.69 5.83
C PRO A 613 -35.69 19.44 5.79
N ASP A 614 -35.25 18.19 5.58
CA ASP A 614 -33.83 17.81 5.57
C ASP A 614 -33.20 17.78 4.16
N SER A 615 -33.91 18.24 3.13
CA SER A 615 -33.32 18.36 1.79
C SER A 615 -32.33 19.52 1.72
N ILE A 616 -31.36 19.39 0.82
CA ILE A 616 -30.30 20.38 0.59
C ILE A 616 -30.54 21.13 -0.72
N SER A 617 -30.04 22.36 -0.79
CA SER A 617 -29.94 23.11 -2.04
C SER A 617 -28.54 23.00 -2.65
N ARG A 618 -28.33 23.61 -3.83
CA ARG A 618 -27.01 23.73 -4.47
C ARG A 618 -25.95 24.44 -3.60
N LEU A 619 -26.36 25.13 -2.54
CA LEU A 619 -25.47 25.84 -1.61
C LEU A 619 -24.93 24.95 -0.49
N GLU A 620 -25.53 23.78 -0.30
CA GLU A 620 -25.29 22.90 0.85
C GLU A 620 -24.82 21.49 0.42
N VAL A 621 -24.44 21.37 -0.86
CA VAL A 621 -23.95 20.12 -1.46
C VAL A 621 -22.63 19.69 -0.84
N ARG A 622 -22.52 18.39 -0.59
CA ARG A 622 -21.35 17.74 0.03
C ARG A 622 -21.24 16.29 -0.48
N PRO A 623 -20.10 15.62 -0.30
CA PRO A 623 -19.98 14.21 -0.69
C PRO A 623 -20.99 13.30 0.03
N ALA A 624 -21.56 12.33 -0.71
CA ALA A 624 -22.42 11.28 -0.17
C ALA A 624 -22.52 10.09 -1.12
N SER A 625 -22.77 8.89 -0.61
CA SER A 625 -22.86 7.69 -1.46
C SER A 625 -24.12 7.67 -2.33
N CYS A 626 -25.20 8.32 -1.90
CA CYS A 626 -26.46 8.39 -2.64
C CYS A 626 -26.93 9.84 -2.83
N LEU A 627 -27.21 10.20 -4.09
CA LEU A 627 -27.82 11.50 -4.45
C LEU A 627 -29.23 11.28 -5.00
N VAL A 628 -30.22 11.88 -4.37
CA VAL A 628 -31.58 12.02 -4.92
C VAL A 628 -31.73 13.40 -5.55
N VAL A 629 -31.96 13.43 -6.85
CA VAL A 629 -32.38 14.64 -7.58
C VAL A 629 -33.90 14.72 -7.50
N HIS A 630 -34.43 15.38 -6.48
CA HIS A 630 -35.87 15.43 -6.22
C HIS A 630 -36.59 16.43 -7.13
N THR A 631 -36.01 17.63 -7.23
CA THR A 631 -36.53 18.71 -8.08
C THR A 631 -35.85 18.67 -9.45
N SER A 632 -36.64 18.82 -10.52
CA SER A 632 -36.14 18.95 -11.89
C SER A 632 -35.15 20.12 -12.00
N PRO A 633 -33.89 19.87 -12.39
CA PRO A 633 -32.85 20.90 -12.47
C PRO A 633 -33.23 22.01 -13.45
N PRO A 634 -32.72 23.24 -13.27
CA PRO A 634 -32.97 24.32 -14.22
C PRO A 634 -32.13 24.21 -15.51
N ASN A 635 -31.02 23.45 -15.49
CA ASN A 635 -30.20 23.06 -16.64
C ASN A 635 -29.26 21.90 -16.32
N LEU A 636 -28.58 21.40 -17.37
CA LEU A 636 -27.59 20.33 -17.27
C LEU A 636 -26.38 20.75 -16.41
N LEU A 637 -25.89 21.97 -16.59
CA LEU A 637 -24.68 22.45 -15.92
C LEU A 637 -24.82 22.47 -14.38
N GLU A 638 -25.96 22.93 -13.87
CA GLU A 638 -26.19 22.96 -12.41
C GLU A 638 -26.34 21.54 -11.86
N LEU A 639 -27.01 20.62 -12.58
CA LEU A 639 -27.07 19.21 -12.20
C LEU A 639 -25.67 18.57 -12.18
N ALA A 640 -24.86 18.83 -13.22
CA ALA A 640 -23.50 18.32 -13.35
C ALA A 640 -22.59 18.79 -12.21
N LYS A 641 -22.70 20.07 -11.80
CA LYS A 641 -21.97 20.61 -10.64
C LYS A 641 -22.36 19.91 -9.34
N VAL A 642 -23.67 19.74 -9.09
CA VAL A 642 -24.17 19.05 -7.88
C VAL A 642 -23.67 17.61 -7.86
N TRP A 643 -23.86 16.86 -8.95
CA TRP A 643 -23.40 15.48 -9.07
C TRP A 643 -21.89 15.36 -8.86
N LYS A 644 -21.09 16.25 -9.45
CA LYS A 644 -19.63 16.25 -9.31
C LYS A 644 -19.17 16.47 -7.87
N ILE A 645 -19.82 17.38 -7.13
CA ILE A 645 -19.48 17.65 -5.72
C ILE A 645 -19.90 16.48 -4.83
N VAL A 646 -21.06 15.87 -5.11
CA VAL A 646 -21.57 14.76 -4.31
C VAL A 646 -20.81 13.45 -4.59
N ASN A 647 -20.38 13.25 -5.85
CA ASN A 647 -19.70 12.04 -6.34
C ASN A 647 -20.35 10.73 -5.87
N PRO A 648 -21.65 10.53 -6.13
CA PRO A 648 -22.39 9.39 -5.58
C PRO A 648 -22.00 8.07 -6.24
N THR A 649 -22.17 6.96 -5.52
CA THR A 649 -22.19 5.60 -6.10
C THR A 649 -23.59 5.19 -6.57
N THR A 650 -24.63 5.85 -6.06
CA THR A 650 -26.03 5.70 -6.53
C THR A 650 -26.67 7.05 -6.83
N LEU A 651 -27.16 7.23 -8.06
CA LEU A 651 -27.91 8.43 -8.50
C LEU A 651 -29.39 8.09 -8.67
N ILE A 652 -30.25 8.78 -7.94
CA ILE A 652 -31.71 8.59 -7.99
C ILE A 652 -32.37 9.81 -8.63
N LEU A 653 -33.12 9.63 -9.71
CA LEU A 653 -33.76 10.70 -10.46
C LEU A 653 -35.26 10.77 -10.16
N ALA A 654 -35.77 11.96 -9.84
CA ALA A 654 -37.20 12.24 -9.69
C ALA A 654 -37.55 13.58 -10.36
N SER A 655 -38.85 13.89 -10.50
CA SER A 655 -39.30 14.95 -11.42
C SER A 655 -40.30 15.93 -10.79
N LEU A 656 -40.00 16.49 -9.62
CA LEU A 656 -40.80 17.60 -9.09
C LEU A 656 -40.49 18.89 -9.88
N ILE A 657 -41.52 19.52 -10.46
CA ILE A 657 -41.37 20.79 -11.20
C ILE A 657 -41.69 21.96 -10.26
N PRO A 658 -40.78 22.94 -10.06
CA PRO A 658 -41.06 24.14 -9.27
C PRO A 658 -42.20 25.00 -9.83
N ALA A 659 -43.02 25.57 -8.94
CA ALA A 659 -44.13 26.47 -9.29
C ALA A 659 -43.68 27.85 -9.83
N THR A 660 -42.38 28.09 -9.95
CA THR A 660 -41.77 29.38 -10.37
C THR A 660 -41.44 29.44 -11.86
N ASP A 661 -41.86 28.46 -12.67
CA ASP A 661 -41.66 28.48 -14.13
C ASP A 661 -42.56 29.49 -14.86
N SER A 662 -43.59 30.01 -14.18
CA SER A 662 -44.40 31.13 -14.64
C SER A 662 -43.69 32.46 -14.39
N ILE A 663 -43.58 33.29 -15.43
CA ILE A 663 -43.01 34.66 -15.32
C ILE A 663 -43.72 35.49 -14.25
N ASN A 664 -45.06 35.42 -14.18
CA ASN A 664 -45.84 36.18 -13.20
C ASN A 664 -45.55 35.71 -11.77
N ARG A 665 -45.45 34.39 -11.57
CA ARG A 665 -45.17 33.81 -10.27
C ARG A 665 -43.74 34.10 -9.83
N LEU A 666 -42.76 33.95 -10.72
CA LEU A 666 -41.36 34.29 -10.45
C LEU A 666 -41.22 35.76 -10.07
N LEU A 667 -41.81 36.68 -10.85
CA LEU A 667 -41.73 38.12 -10.56
C LEU A 667 -42.39 38.49 -9.24
N GLN A 668 -43.54 37.88 -8.91
CA GLN A 668 -44.19 38.09 -7.61
C GLN A 668 -43.25 37.72 -6.45
N VAL A 669 -42.57 36.57 -6.57
CA VAL A 669 -41.66 36.05 -5.54
C VAL A 669 -40.41 36.92 -5.42
N ILE A 670 -39.76 37.26 -6.55
CA ILE A 670 -38.57 38.11 -6.55
C ILE A 670 -38.89 39.52 -6.04
N THR A 671 -40.06 40.07 -6.37
CA THR A 671 -40.52 41.35 -5.81
C THR A 671 -40.68 41.27 -4.28
N GLY A 672 -41.24 40.17 -3.77
CA GLY A 672 -41.35 39.93 -2.32
C GLY A 672 -39.99 39.81 -1.63
N MET A 673 -39.06 39.04 -2.22
CA MET A 673 -37.68 38.91 -1.74
C MET A 673 -36.95 40.26 -1.73
N ALA A 674 -37.10 41.05 -2.80
CA ALA A 674 -36.50 42.38 -2.92
C ALA A 674 -36.99 43.31 -1.80
N LYS A 675 -38.31 43.38 -1.54
CA LYS A 675 -38.86 44.17 -0.44
C LYS A 675 -38.30 43.72 0.92
N TYR A 676 -38.24 42.41 1.15
CA TYR A 676 -37.69 41.87 2.40
C TYR A 676 -36.23 42.26 2.62
N VAL A 677 -35.36 42.12 1.61
CA VAL A 677 -33.93 42.46 1.79
C VAL A 677 -33.72 43.96 1.93
N ILE A 678 -34.53 44.80 1.30
CA ILE A 678 -34.50 46.25 1.51
C ILE A 678 -34.82 46.58 2.97
N GLU A 679 -35.86 45.97 3.54
CA GLU A 679 -36.30 46.24 4.91
C GLU A 679 -35.40 45.62 5.99
N LYS A 680 -34.80 44.45 5.71
CA LYS A 680 -34.13 43.63 6.75
C LYS A 680 -32.63 43.45 6.55
N GLN A 681 -32.11 43.74 5.36
CA GLN A 681 -30.73 43.40 4.96
C GLN A 681 -30.05 44.54 4.19
N ASN A 682 -30.48 45.79 4.40
CA ASN A 682 -29.94 46.99 3.74
C ASN A 682 -29.86 46.86 2.21
N GLY A 683 -30.80 46.11 1.60
CA GLY A 683 -30.86 45.90 0.16
C GLY A 683 -29.93 44.82 -0.39
N ASN A 684 -29.12 44.13 0.43
CA ASN A 684 -28.20 43.11 -0.07
C ASN A 684 -28.96 41.88 -0.59
N PHE A 685 -28.91 41.65 -1.90
CA PHE A 685 -29.63 40.59 -2.59
C PHE A 685 -28.67 39.52 -3.14
N ASN A 686 -28.69 38.35 -2.52
CA ASN A 686 -27.87 37.21 -2.94
C ASN A 686 -28.54 36.43 -4.08
N LEU A 687 -27.98 36.54 -5.29
CA LEU A 687 -28.48 35.87 -6.49
C LEU A 687 -28.49 34.34 -6.39
N GLN A 688 -27.48 33.74 -5.78
CA GLN A 688 -27.36 32.28 -5.65
C GLN A 688 -28.43 31.72 -4.70
N ARG A 689 -28.66 32.41 -3.58
CA ARG A 689 -29.74 32.06 -2.64
C ARG A 689 -31.11 32.19 -3.28
N ALA A 690 -31.35 33.26 -4.02
CA ALA A 690 -32.61 33.44 -4.76
C ALA A 690 -32.80 32.38 -5.84
N ALA A 691 -31.73 31.98 -6.54
CA ALA A 691 -31.76 30.91 -7.54
C ALA A 691 -32.13 29.56 -6.90
N ALA A 692 -31.54 29.21 -5.75
CA ALA A 692 -31.88 28.00 -4.99
C ALA A 692 -33.34 28.03 -4.46
N GLN A 693 -33.78 29.14 -3.87
CA GLN A 693 -35.13 29.27 -3.32
C GLN A 693 -36.24 29.23 -4.39
N THR A 694 -35.92 29.63 -5.61
CA THR A 694 -36.86 29.57 -6.74
C THR A 694 -36.66 28.35 -7.63
N GLY A 695 -35.58 27.59 -7.45
CA GLY A 695 -35.21 26.51 -8.38
C GLY A 695 -34.90 27.02 -9.78
N GLN A 696 -34.36 28.24 -9.93
CA GLN A 696 -34.03 28.84 -11.23
C GLN A 696 -32.52 28.98 -11.42
N ARG A 697 -32.09 29.45 -12.59
CA ARG A 697 -30.68 29.81 -12.85
C ARG A 697 -30.40 31.21 -12.28
N VAL A 698 -29.15 31.47 -11.88
CA VAL A 698 -28.70 32.81 -11.47
C VAL A 698 -28.98 33.85 -12.57
N SER A 699 -28.75 33.50 -13.84
CA SER A 699 -29.06 34.36 -14.99
C SER A 699 -30.55 34.71 -15.09
N THR A 700 -31.44 33.77 -14.76
CA THR A 700 -32.90 34.01 -14.72
C THR A 700 -33.27 34.99 -13.62
N ILE A 701 -32.67 34.85 -12.43
CA ILE A 701 -32.90 35.78 -11.31
C ILE A 701 -32.43 37.18 -11.67
N TYR A 702 -31.25 37.27 -12.24
CA TYR A 702 -30.66 38.53 -12.66
C TYR A 702 -31.48 39.21 -13.77
N ALA A 703 -32.00 38.45 -14.73
CA ALA A 703 -32.95 38.97 -15.74
C ALA A 703 -34.26 39.47 -15.11
N ALA A 704 -34.76 38.80 -14.06
CA ALA A 704 -35.93 39.25 -13.31
C ALA A 704 -35.68 40.58 -12.58
N ILE A 705 -34.51 40.76 -11.97
CA ILE A 705 -34.10 42.03 -11.35
C ILE A 705 -34.04 43.15 -12.39
N LYS A 706 -33.43 42.90 -13.56
CA LYS A 706 -33.39 43.88 -14.67
C LYS A 706 -34.78 44.27 -15.14
N TYR A 707 -35.70 43.31 -15.26
CA TYR A 707 -37.08 43.59 -15.65
C TYR A 707 -37.81 44.44 -14.59
N LEU A 708 -37.70 44.07 -13.31
CA LEU A 708 -38.31 44.84 -12.22
C LEU A 708 -37.74 46.26 -12.13
N SER A 709 -36.44 46.42 -12.42
CA SER A 709 -35.81 47.73 -12.44
C SER A 709 -36.26 48.59 -13.61
N ALA A 710 -36.28 48.06 -14.83
CA ALA A 710 -36.77 48.78 -16.00
C ALA A 710 -38.27 49.13 -15.89
N LYS A 711 -39.05 48.34 -15.13
CA LYS A 711 -40.46 48.64 -14.81
C LYS A 711 -40.61 49.75 -13.73
N GLY A 712 -39.52 50.18 -13.11
CA GLY A 712 -39.52 51.17 -12.02
C GLY A 712 -39.92 50.60 -10.65
N VAL A 713 -39.97 49.27 -10.50
CA VAL A 713 -40.34 48.62 -9.23
C VAL A 713 -39.18 48.69 -8.22
N ILE A 714 -37.93 48.60 -8.68
CA ILE A 714 -36.71 48.65 -7.86
C ILE A 714 -35.58 49.38 -8.59
N SER A 715 -34.57 49.84 -7.86
CA SER A 715 -33.25 50.21 -8.41
C SER A 715 -32.21 49.17 -7.95
N TYR A 716 -31.14 48.95 -8.72
CA TYR A 716 -30.08 48.02 -8.30
C TYR A 716 -28.68 48.49 -8.70
N SER A 717 -27.67 48.11 -7.90
CA SER A 717 -26.24 48.30 -8.17
C SER A 717 -25.49 46.98 -8.05
N GLU A 718 -24.50 46.79 -8.93
CA GLU A 718 -23.62 45.62 -8.93
C GLU A 718 -22.27 45.98 -8.31
N HIS A 719 -21.77 45.11 -7.44
CA HIS A 719 -20.46 45.25 -6.80
C HIS A 719 -19.62 44.01 -7.11
N PRO A 720 -18.38 44.16 -7.63
CA PRO A 720 -17.52 43.03 -8.02
C PRO A 720 -17.34 41.97 -6.93
N ASP A 721 -17.24 42.38 -5.66
CA ASP A 721 -16.93 41.49 -4.54
C ASP A 721 -18.08 41.35 -3.51
N ALA A 722 -19.17 42.13 -3.66
CA ALA A 722 -20.23 42.25 -2.64
C ALA A 722 -21.65 41.90 -3.14
N GLY A 723 -21.80 41.50 -4.41
CA GLY A 723 -23.09 41.07 -4.97
C GLY A 723 -23.97 42.22 -5.47
N ILE A 724 -25.30 42.06 -5.37
CA ILE A 724 -26.28 43.06 -5.84
C ILE A 724 -26.92 43.77 -4.66
N THR A 725 -26.96 45.10 -4.69
CA THR A 725 -27.73 45.90 -3.74
C THR A 725 -28.99 46.42 -4.43
N ILE A 726 -30.15 46.28 -3.79
CA ILE A 726 -31.45 46.72 -4.30
C ILE A 726 -32.01 47.84 -3.41
N SER A 727 -32.61 48.86 -4.01
CA SER A 727 -33.22 50.00 -3.30
C SER A 727 -34.56 50.44 -3.90
N LEU A 728 -35.30 51.27 -3.14
CA LEU A 728 -36.54 51.93 -3.56
C LEU A 728 -36.37 53.45 -3.48
N PRO A 729 -37.05 54.24 -4.35
CA PRO A 729 -37.87 53.80 -5.47
C PRO A 729 -37.04 53.42 -6.71
N GLY A 730 -37.64 52.64 -7.62
CA GLY A 730 -37.10 52.42 -8.97
C GLY A 730 -37.40 53.62 -9.89
N LEU A 731 -36.59 53.80 -10.93
CA LEU A 731 -36.90 54.72 -12.04
C LEU A 731 -37.23 53.89 -13.28
N PRO A 732 -38.43 54.07 -13.89
CA PRO A 732 -38.80 53.30 -15.08
C PRO A 732 -37.90 53.66 -16.27
N ASP A 733 -37.48 52.63 -17.01
CA ASP A 733 -36.70 52.73 -18.24
C ASP A 733 -37.46 52.02 -19.39
N PRO A 734 -38.32 52.75 -20.11
CA PRO A 734 -39.11 52.17 -21.20
C PRO A 734 -38.26 51.59 -22.34
N GLN A 735 -37.03 52.09 -22.54
CA GLN A 735 -36.15 51.60 -23.61
C GLN A 735 -35.58 50.21 -23.28
N ARG A 736 -35.31 49.95 -21.99
CA ARG A 736 -34.77 48.65 -21.53
C ARG A 736 -35.84 47.63 -21.13
N LEU A 737 -37.08 48.06 -20.90
CA LEU A 737 -38.16 47.19 -20.42
C LEU A 737 -38.43 46.00 -21.36
N GLN A 738 -38.58 46.26 -22.66
CA GLN A 738 -38.83 45.21 -23.64
C GLN A 738 -37.67 44.21 -23.76
N LEU A 739 -36.43 44.71 -23.69
CA LEU A 739 -35.22 43.88 -23.75
C LEU A 739 -35.11 42.98 -22.51
N ALA A 740 -35.34 43.53 -21.32
CA ALA A 740 -35.31 42.79 -20.08
C ALA A 740 -36.42 41.73 -20.01
N GLU A 741 -37.62 42.05 -20.51
CA GLU A 741 -38.72 41.08 -20.61
C GLU A 741 -38.38 39.93 -21.58
N ASN A 742 -37.84 40.25 -22.75
CA ASN A 742 -37.43 39.25 -23.74
C ASN A 742 -36.34 38.32 -23.18
N LEU A 743 -35.35 38.86 -22.48
CA LEU A 743 -34.28 38.09 -21.83
C LEU A 743 -34.83 37.17 -20.73
N LEU A 744 -35.74 37.66 -19.89
CA LEU A 744 -36.38 36.86 -18.85
C LEU A 744 -37.22 35.72 -19.46
N ARG A 745 -38.01 36.02 -20.49
CA ARG A 745 -38.79 35.01 -21.22
C ARG A 745 -37.91 33.97 -21.89
N PHE A 746 -36.77 34.38 -22.46
CA PHE A 746 -35.79 33.48 -23.06
C PHE A 746 -35.26 32.47 -22.03
N HIS A 747 -34.74 32.95 -20.89
CA HIS A 747 -34.21 32.07 -19.85
C HIS A 747 -35.28 31.13 -19.27
N LEU A 748 -36.51 31.60 -19.06
CA LEU A 748 -37.61 30.75 -18.59
C LEU A 748 -37.99 29.67 -19.61
N ARG A 749 -38.03 30.00 -20.91
CA ARG A 749 -38.28 29.01 -21.98
C ARG A 749 -37.17 27.97 -22.05
N GLU A 750 -35.93 28.39 -21.86
CA GLU A 750 -34.77 27.50 -21.85
C GLU A 750 -34.82 26.52 -20.66
N THR A 751 -35.08 27.02 -19.45
CA THR A 751 -35.31 26.19 -18.26
C THR A 751 -36.47 25.20 -18.47
N ALA A 752 -37.62 25.68 -18.96
CA ALA A 752 -38.78 24.83 -19.21
C ALA A 752 -38.51 23.74 -20.26
N SER A 753 -37.76 24.08 -21.31
CA SER A 753 -37.35 23.13 -22.35
C SER A 753 -36.42 22.06 -21.78
N PHE A 754 -35.43 22.47 -20.98
CA PHE A 754 -34.55 21.52 -20.30
C PHE A 754 -35.31 20.63 -19.34
N ARG A 755 -36.22 21.15 -18.52
CA ARG A 755 -37.03 20.33 -17.61
C ARG A 755 -37.90 19.30 -18.33
N LYS A 756 -38.47 19.68 -19.47
CA LYS A 756 -39.24 18.77 -20.34
C LYS A 756 -38.35 17.70 -20.99
N MET A 757 -37.10 18.02 -21.30
CA MET A 757 -36.11 17.06 -21.76
C MET A 757 -35.67 16.14 -20.60
N TYR A 758 -35.41 16.70 -19.42
CA TYR A 758 -34.98 15.99 -18.22
C TYR A 758 -35.98 14.91 -17.80
N THR A 759 -37.29 15.06 -18.02
CA THR A 759 -38.26 14.00 -17.72
C THR A 759 -38.28 12.85 -18.72
N LYS A 760 -37.59 12.99 -19.86
CA LYS A 760 -37.65 12.04 -20.99
C LYS A 760 -36.30 11.45 -21.40
N ILE A 761 -35.21 12.16 -21.14
CA ILE A 761 -33.86 11.75 -21.54
C ILE A 761 -33.46 10.46 -20.83
N ASP A 762 -32.81 9.55 -21.55
CA ASP A 762 -32.26 8.33 -20.97
C ASP A 762 -31.27 8.66 -19.83
N PRO A 763 -31.34 7.98 -18.67
CA PRO A 763 -30.45 8.29 -17.55
C PRO A 763 -28.95 8.10 -17.86
N GLY A 764 -28.60 7.11 -18.70
CA GLY A 764 -27.22 6.88 -19.12
C GLY A 764 -26.71 8.00 -20.01
N ILE A 765 -27.51 8.43 -21.00
CA ILE A 765 -27.15 9.58 -21.86
C ILE A 765 -27.03 10.86 -21.03
N LEU A 766 -27.93 11.06 -20.05
CA LEU A 766 -27.85 12.22 -19.15
C LEU A 766 -26.53 12.23 -18.36
N LEU A 767 -26.08 11.07 -17.88
CA LEU A 767 -24.80 10.93 -17.19
C LEU A 767 -23.62 11.25 -18.12
N ASP A 768 -23.61 10.68 -19.32
CA ASP A 768 -22.53 10.90 -20.30
C ASP A 768 -22.35 12.39 -20.61
N GLU A 769 -23.46 13.11 -20.81
CA GLU A 769 -23.48 14.56 -21.03
C GLU A 769 -22.97 15.34 -19.80
N MET A 770 -23.30 14.90 -18.58
CA MET A 770 -22.78 15.51 -17.34
C MET A 770 -21.27 15.29 -17.19
N VAL A 771 -20.76 14.11 -17.55
CA VAL A 771 -19.34 13.78 -17.52
C VAL A 771 -18.58 14.59 -18.59
N ALA A 772 -19.13 14.69 -19.81
CA ALA A 772 -18.52 15.39 -20.92
C ALA A 772 -18.26 16.88 -20.61
N LEU A 773 -19.15 17.54 -19.85
CA LEU A 773 -18.98 18.94 -19.41
C LEU A 773 -17.71 19.21 -18.60
N PHE A 774 -17.10 18.17 -18.01
CA PHE A 774 -15.86 18.28 -17.25
C PHE A 774 -14.66 17.62 -17.93
N ALA A 775 -14.86 16.89 -19.03
CA ALA A 775 -13.79 16.24 -19.79
C ALA A 775 -12.99 17.22 -20.66
N THR A 776 -13.56 18.37 -21.02
CA THR A 776 -12.87 19.41 -21.79
C THR A 776 -12.19 20.43 -20.87
N LYS A 777 -11.00 20.07 -20.40
CA LYS A 777 -9.85 20.93 -20.05
C LYS A 777 -8.69 20.00 -19.72
N LYS A 778 -8.10 19.42 -20.75
CA LYS A 778 -6.73 18.91 -20.73
C LYS A 778 -5.82 19.96 -21.33
#